data_AF-A0A971NZP6-F1
#
_entry.id   AF-A0A971NZP6-F1
#
_cell.length_a   1.000
_cell.length_b   1.000
_cell.length_c   1.000
_cell.angle_alpha   90.00
_cell.angle_beta   90.00
_cell.angle_gamma   90.00
#
_symmetry.space_group_name_H-M   'P 1'
#
loop_
_entity.id
_entity.type
_entity.pdbx_description
1 polymer ?
#
loop_
_entity_poly.entity_id
_entity_poly.type
_entity_poly.pdbx_seq_one_letter_code
_entity_poly.pdbx_strand_id
1 'polypeptide(L)'
;MDMLLGLVPLAGFSLLGARLLKRPSALMPLVTVAVTMLWFTLLGTAGLLQVAGWVWYLAGAAALVLVLVWEKRAVLRLFSPGLIFFLAGSVFFIVLLYCTQPLLTHWDEFTFWGPAAKATTNAGELYTTAASNLIPRSYPPGLTVFSYALQFFGGTFAEYKLFAAYAILYLAAFATAAALPGKNKTGAVVLLGTFFLLPLLFETLLPAGQTSTSYIIGMSDPALAALFGGALCLYFGGGNKDARLLLPFGLVLAALTNIKDIGLALALLALLIAAADMFFCERDTLSFFRLKRWKGWLAACAVCLAMIVAIYLVWALHIGTALDVDRFDLGSSAQQRPMTALLGDWVRALFGIEVPQQYSVVNGLMWRALVSSDYPVWLLGPGIRVFIVILVVLVLAWLLCGTGRGRRRVVVFAVASAVGFLAFYLFNIFTYAFIFAEVEAYVLKDYNRYITPYWLGWLMASLVLLAANAGDAQREAALARTRTRSKVARVLLVGFAACVLFTTVYHGRFSSGVSNFLQKSPSLYTTRQDVQQLVTEAKAEGMQPGDTVYLINQDDDGTRFYMLGYELDARLAPVFGRAWGRDGQPLLNEDDSQKIQGKAAGKLVPTLEGYSALENPVVCTPDELAAYLRDTGCTHLLLDALDAYILESFGPLFTDGLETGWTPDGWNVGGQRYYRIEWQGDDCTFVPAAAPEGGAAP
;
A
#
# COMPACT_ATOMS: atom_id res chain seq x y z
N MET A 1 0.87 -21.54 -8.76
CA MET A 1 -0.17 -22.00 -9.73
C MET A 1 -1.52 -22.19 -9.05
N ASP A 2 -1.54 -22.77 -7.84
CA ASP A 2 -2.61 -22.66 -6.82
C ASP A 2 -3.40 -21.34 -6.81
N MET A 3 -2.73 -20.19 -6.96
CA MET A 3 -3.38 -18.86 -6.97
C MET A 3 -4.46 -18.70 -8.06
N LEU A 4 -4.40 -19.46 -9.16
CA LEU A 4 -5.45 -19.47 -10.19
C LEU A 4 -6.81 -19.90 -9.63
N LEU A 5 -6.83 -20.74 -8.59
CA LEU A 5 -8.06 -21.14 -7.93
C LEU A 5 -8.79 -19.92 -7.34
N GLY A 6 -8.05 -18.90 -6.86
CA GLY A 6 -8.64 -17.67 -6.34
C GLY A 6 -9.43 -16.87 -7.38
N LEU A 7 -9.23 -17.11 -8.68
CA LEU A 7 -10.02 -16.48 -9.73
C LEU A 7 -11.44 -17.07 -9.84
N VAL A 8 -11.67 -18.31 -9.39
CA VAL A 8 -12.99 -18.94 -9.42
C VAL A 8 -14.01 -18.14 -8.58
N PRO A 9 -13.77 -17.88 -7.27
CA PRO A 9 -14.67 -17.06 -6.48
C PRO A 9 -14.76 -15.62 -6.98
N LEU A 10 -13.65 -15.00 -7.41
CA LEU A 10 -13.68 -13.64 -7.95
C LEU A 10 -14.57 -13.54 -9.21
N ALA A 11 -14.48 -14.50 -10.12
CA ALA A 11 -15.33 -14.57 -11.31
C ALA A 11 -16.79 -14.89 -10.95
N GLY A 12 -17.02 -15.88 -10.10
CA GLY A 12 -18.34 -16.32 -9.66
C GLY A 12 -19.14 -15.20 -9.01
N PHE A 13 -18.56 -14.53 -8.01
CA PHE A 13 -19.19 -13.39 -7.35
C PHE A 13 -19.36 -12.19 -8.29
N SER A 14 -18.40 -11.91 -9.17
CA SER A 14 -18.53 -10.80 -10.13
C SER A 14 -19.70 -11.00 -11.09
N LEU A 15 -19.83 -12.21 -11.63
CA LEU A 15 -20.92 -12.57 -12.55
C LEU A 15 -22.27 -12.59 -11.84
N LEU A 16 -22.33 -13.17 -10.63
CA LEU A 16 -23.54 -13.22 -9.82
C LEU A 16 -23.98 -11.81 -9.42
N GLY A 17 -23.06 -10.98 -8.95
CA GLY A 17 -23.30 -9.57 -8.62
C GLY A 17 -23.84 -8.78 -9.80
N ALA A 18 -23.24 -8.94 -10.99
CA ALA A 18 -23.71 -8.28 -12.21
C ALA A 18 -25.18 -8.64 -12.50
N ARG A 19 -25.51 -9.93 -12.33
CA ARG A 19 -26.83 -10.47 -12.60
C ARG A 19 -27.88 -10.06 -11.57
N LEU A 20 -27.55 -10.07 -10.27
CA LEU A 20 -28.45 -9.74 -9.18
C LEU A 20 -28.71 -8.23 -9.09
N LEU A 21 -27.65 -7.44 -9.20
CA LEU A 21 -27.72 -5.98 -9.12
C LEU A 21 -28.19 -5.34 -10.43
N LYS A 22 -28.23 -6.12 -11.53
CA LYS A 22 -28.59 -5.66 -12.88
C LYS A 22 -27.72 -4.47 -13.31
N ARG A 23 -26.41 -4.57 -13.05
CA ARG A 23 -25.40 -3.56 -13.36
C ARG A 23 -24.39 -4.10 -14.38
N PRO A 24 -23.67 -3.22 -15.10
CA PRO A 24 -22.60 -3.66 -15.99
C PRO A 24 -21.60 -4.54 -15.25
N SER A 25 -21.26 -5.69 -15.83
CA SER A 25 -20.31 -6.63 -15.22
C SER A 25 -18.92 -6.05 -15.04
N ALA A 26 -18.54 -5.03 -15.80
CA ALA A 26 -17.30 -4.28 -15.64
C ALA A 26 -17.14 -3.63 -14.25
N LEU A 27 -18.24 -3.40 -13.52
CA LEU A 27 -18.20 -2.79 -12.19
C LEU A 27 -17.94 -3.80 -11.07
N MET A 28 -18.26 -5.07 -11.31
CA MET A 28 -18.35 -6.08 -10.26
C MET A 28 -17.01 -6.64 -9.77
N PRO A 29 -15.92 -6.68 -10.58
CA PRO A 29 -14.61 -7.04 -10.07
C PRO A 29 -14.19 -6.22 -8.84
N LEU A 30 -14.32 -4.88 -8.92
CA LEU A 30 -13.95 -4.00 -7.81
C LEU A 30 -14.80 -4.27 -6.56
N VAL A 31 -16.12 -4.43 -6.75
CA VAL A 31 -17.04 -4.77 -5.63
C VAL A 31 -16.66 -6.09 -5.00
N THR A 32 -16.32 -7.09 -5.82
CA THR A 32 -15.96 -8.43 -5.35
C THR A 32 -14.65 -8.42 -4.57
N VAL A 33 -13.64 -7.70 -5.05
CA VAL A 33 -12.37 -7.50 -4.32
C VAL A 33 -12.63 -6.80 -2.99
N ALA A 34 -13.41 -5.71 -2.99
CA ALA A 34 -13.76 -4.98 -1.77
C ALA A 34 -14.50 -5.87 -0.75
N VAL A 35 -15.51 -6.62 -1.19
CA VAL A 35 -16.25 -7.55 -0.32
C VAL A 35 -15.34 -8.66 0.19
N THR A 36 -14.40 -9.15 -0.63
CA THR A 36 -13.40 -10.14 -0.19
C THR A 36 -12.54 -9.58 0.93
N MET A 37 -12.00 -8.36 0.79
CA MET A 37 -11.23 -7.71 1.85
C MET A 37 -12.03 -7.61 3.15
N LEU A 38 -13.26 -7.10 3.08
CA LEU A 38 -14.13 -6.94 4.25
C LEU A 38 -14.48 -8.28 4.89
N TRP A 39 -14.81 -9.30 4.09
CA TRP A 39 -15.12 -10.65 4.57
C TRP A 39 -13.99 -11.23 5.40
N PHE A 40 -12.77 -11.25 4.86
CA PHE A 40 -11.64 -11.81 5.59
C PHE A 40 -11.21 -10.93 6.77
N THR A 41 -11.38 -9.61 6.71
CA THR A 41 -11.16 -8.76 7.88
C THR A 41 -12.13 -9.08 9.01
N LEU A 42 -13.44 -9.09 8.75
CA LEU A 42 -14.45 -9.33 9.80
C LEU A 42 -14.29 -10.71 10.45
N LEU A 43 -14.01 -11.75 9.66
CA LEU A 43 -13.83 -13.10 10.17
C LEU A 43 -12.44 -13.28 10.80
N GLY A 44 -11.42 -12.61 10.27
CA GLY A 44 -10.08 -12.58 10.82
C GLY A 44 -10.04 -11.96 12.22
N THR A 45 -10.74 -10.84 12.43
CA THR A 45 -10.86 -10.22 13.77
C THR A 45 -11.59 -11.10 14.77
N ALA A 46 -12.35 -12.09 14.30
CA ALA A 46 -13.02 -13.09 15.14
C ALA A 46 -12.19 -14.39 15.30
N GLY A 47 -10.95 -14.46 14.82
CA GLY A 47 -10.12 -15.68 14.85
C GLY A 47 -10.57 -16.79 13.88
N LEU A 48 -11.40 -16.46 12.89
CA LEU A 48 -12.01 -17.43 11.95
C LEU A 48 -11.45 -17.30 10.53
N LEU A 49 -10.20 -16.89 10.39
CA LEU A 49 -9.60 -16.57 9.08
C LEU A 49 -9.56 -17.78 8.13
N GLN A 50 -9.21 -18.97 8.63
CA GLN A 50 -9.19 -20.19 7.81
C GLN A 50 -10.60 -20.62 7.36
N VAL A 51 -11.58 -20.50 8.26
CA VAL A 51 -13.00 -20.79 7.96
C VAL A 51 -13.50 -19.83 6.88
N ALA A 52 -13.12 -18.55 6.97
CA ALA A 52 -13.44 -17.54 5.97
C ALA A 52 -12.94 -17.95 4.58
N GLY A 53 -11.74 -18.51 4.49
CA GLY A 53 -11.15 -19.05 3.26
C GLY A 53 -11.99 -20.16 2.64
N TRP A 54 -12.23 -21.24 3.38
CA TRP A 54 -13.03 -22.37 2.88
C TRP A 54 -14.43 -21.94 2.42
N VAL A 55 -15.12 -21.13 3.22
CA VAL A 55 -16.46 -20.62 2.87
C VAL A 55 -16.40 -19.75 1.62
N TRP A 56 -15.40 -18.87 1.50
CA TRP A 56 -15.25 -17.98 0.34
C TRP A 56 -15.06 -18.75 -0.97
N TYR A 57 -14.19 -19.78 -0.97
CA TYR A 57 -13.98 -20.63 -2.15
C TYR A 57 -15.22 -21.44 -2.53
N LEU A 58 -15.87 -22.10 -1.55
CA LEU A 58 -17.07 -22.90 -1.80
C LEU A 58 -18.24 -22.04 -2.29
N ALA A 59 -18.48 -20.89 -1.63
CA ALA A 59 -19.55 -19.96 -2.01
C ALA A 59 -19.29 -19.34 -3.39
N GLY A 60 -18.04 -19.04 -3.73
CA GLY A 60 -17.68 -18.49 -5.02
C GLY A 60 -17.81 -19.50 -6.16
N ALA A 61 -17.42 -20.76 -5.93
CA ALA A 61 -17.66 -21.85 -6.88
C ALA A 61 -19.17 -22.08 -7.09
N ALA A 62 -19.95 -22.11 -5.99
CA ALA A 62 -21.41 -22.20 -6.07
C ALA A 62 -22.02 -21.03 -6.83
N ALA A 63 -21.55 -19.80 -6.60
CA ALA A 63 -21.99 -18.61 -7.33
C ALA A 63 -21.73 -18.72 -8.84
N LEU A 64 -20.56 -19.22 -9.23
CA LEU A 64 -20.23 -19.45 -10.64
C LEU A 64 -21.15 -20.49 -11.28
N VAL A 65 -21.32 -21.65 -10.64
CA VAL A 65 -22.23 -22.71 -11.11
C VAL A 65 -23.66 -22.18 -11.24
N LEU A 66 -24.14 -21.46 -10.24
CA LEU A 66 -25.48 -20.88 -10.22
C LEU A 66 -25.73 -19.96 -11.42
N VAL A 67 -24.78 -19.06 -11.72
CA VAL A 67 -24.89 -18.17 -12.88
C VAL A 67 -24.85 -18.95 -14.20
N LEU A 68 -23.98 -19.94 -14.33
CA LEU A 68 -23.90 -20.79 -15.53
C LEU A 68 -25.21 -21.55 -15.79
N VAL A 69 -25.85 -22.05 -14.73
CA VAL A 69 -27.15 -22.73 -14.81
C VAL A 69 -28.27 -21.76 -15.16
N TRP A 70 -28.31 -20.58 -14.55
CA TRP A 70 -29.34 -19.56 -14.80
C TRP A 70 -29.26 -18.94 -16.19
N GLU A 71 -28.06 -18.59 -16.64
CA GLU A 71 -27.87 -17.83 -17.89
C GLU A 71 -27.58 -18.74 -19.10
N LYS A 72 -27.21 -20.01 -18.91
CA LYS A 72 -26.85 -20.95 -19.99
C LYS A 72 -25.99 -20.27 -21.07
N ARG A 73 -26.48 -20.16 -22.31
CA ARG A 73 -25.78 -19.49 -23.43
C ARG A 73 -25.76 -17.96 -23.34
N ALA A 74 -26.65 -17.35 -22.55
CA ALA A 74 -26.69 -15.90 -22.36
C ALA A 74 -25.57 -15.39 -21.43
N VAL A 75 -24.87 -16.27 -20.72
CA VAL A 75 -23.75 -15.89 -19.83
C VAL A 75 -22.66 -15.12 -20.58
N LEU A 76 -22.46 -15.42 -21.86
CA LEU A 76 -21.51 -14.71 -22.74
C LEU A 76 -21.79 -13.21 -22.83
N ARG A 77 -23.05 -12.77 -22.60
CA ARG A 77 -23.41 -11.35 -22.56
C ARG A 77 -22.90 -10.63 -21.31
N LEU A 78 -22.59 -11.38 -20.25
CA LEU A 78 -21.97 -10.83 -19.03
C LEU A 78 -20.47 -10.60 -19.21
N PHE A 79 -19.82 -11.16 -20.23
CA PHE A 79 -18.41 -10.91 -20.52
C PHE A 79 -18.22 -9.57 -21.26
N SER A 80 -18.29 -8.48 -20.49
CA SER A 80 -17.97 -7.13 -20.97
C SER A 80 -16.45 -6.94 -21.15
N PRO A 81 -16.00 -5.94 -21.92
CA PRO A 81 -14.57 -5.64 -22.05
C PRO A 81 -13.87 -5.46 -20.71
N GLY A 82 -14.52 -4.84 -19.71
CA GLY A 82 -13.97 -4.68 -18.37
C GLY A 82 -13.81 -6.00 -17.62
N LEU A 83 -14.81 -6.89 -17.68
CA LEU A 83 -14.70 -8.21 -17.03
C LEU A 83 -13.64 -9.09 -17.71
N ILE A 84 -13.56 -9.05 -19.04
CA ILE A 84 -12.53 -9.79 -19.79
C ILE A 84 -11.15 -9.25 -19.46
N PHE A 85 -10.97 -7.93 -19.45
CA PHE A 85 -9.72 -7.28 -19.06
C PHE A 85 -9.28 -7.68 -17.66
N PHE A 86 -10.21 -7.68 -16.70
CA PHE A 86 -9.94 -8.15 -15.34
C PHE A 86 -9.48 -9.60 -15.34
N LEU A 87 -10.28 -10.54 -15.84
CA LEU A 87 -9.96 -11.97 -15.77
C LEU A 87 -8.70 -12.34 -16.56
N ALA A 88 -8.57 -11.87 -17.80
CA ALA A 88 -7.41 -12.15 -18.64
C ALA A 88 -6.15 -11.48 -18.09
N GLY A 89 -6.27 -10.24 -17.60
CA GLY A 89 -5.18 -9.54 -16.94
C GLY A 89 -4.73 -10.26 -15.65
N SER A 90 -5.68 -10.77 -14.86
CA SER A 90 -5.36 -11.53 -13.64
C SER A 90 -4.59 -12.81 -13.97
N VAL A 91 -5.03 -13.58 -14.97
CA VAL A 91 -4.29 -14.76 -15.43
C VAL A 91 -2.90 -14.37 -15.94
N PHE A 92 -2.81 -13.29 -16.73
CA PHE A 92 -1.53 -12.79 -17.23
C PHE A 92 -0.56 -12.46 -16.09
N PHE A 93 -0.95 -11.68 -15.09
CA PHE A 93 -0.07 -11.34 -13.97
C PHE A 93 0.27 -12.54 -13.09
N ILE A 94 -0.68 -13.44 -12.81
CA ILE A 94 -0.38 -14.66 -12.06
C ILE A 94 0.69 -15.49 -12.77
N VAL A 95 0.54 -15.70 -14.09
CA VAL A 95 1.49 -16.50 -14.87
C VAL A 95 2.82 -15.77 -15.01
N LEU A 96 2.81 -14.48 -15.33
CA LEU A 96 4.02 -13.67 -15.47
C LEU A 96 4.84 -13.70 -14.18
N LEU A 97 4.23 -13.35 -13.04
CA LEU A 97 4.92 -13.26 -11.76
C LEU A 97 5.33 -14.63 -11.23
N TYR A 98 4.58 -15.69 -11.54
CA TYR A 98 5.01 -17.06 -11.27
C TYR A 98 6.28 -17.42 -12.05
N CYS A 99 6.40 -17.01 -13.30
CA CYS A 99 7.60 -17.28 -14.10
C CYS A 99 8.80 -16.43 -13.66
N THR A 100 8.56 -15.22 -13.17
CA THR A 100 9.63 -14.22 -12.95
C THR A 100 10.08 -14.12 -11.50
N GLN A 101 9.27 -14.58 -10.54
CA GLN A 101 9.59 -14.65 -9.11
C GLN A 101 10.24 -13.36 -8.58
N PRO A 102 9.60 -12.17 -8.73
CA PRO A 102 10.15 -10.93 -8.20
C PRO A 102 10.14 -10.92 -6.68
N LEU A 103 11.06 -10.14 -6.11
CA LEU A 103 11.22 -9.98 -4.67
C LEU A 103 10.79 -8.58 -4.22
N LEU A 104 10.45 -8.44 -2.94
CA LEU A 104 10.33 -7.16 -2.25
C LEU A 104 11.71 -6.51 -2.18
N THR A 105 11.76 -5.18 -2.32
CA THR A 105 13.01 -4.43 -2.43
C THR A 105 12.97 -3.06 -1.78
N HIS A 106 11.79 -2.49 -1.57
CA HIS A 106 11.65 -1.18 -0.94
C HIS A 106 11.62 -1.32 0.59
N TRP A 107 12.33 -0.45 1.30
CA TRP A 107 12.37 -0.42 2.77
C TRP A 107 10.97 -0.52 3.41
N ASP A 108 10.01 0.28 2.95
CA ASP A 108 8.64 0.32 3.49
C ASP A 108 7.88 -1.01 3.31
N GLU A 109 8.27 -1.84 2.33
CA GLU A 109 7.70 -3.18 2.18
C GLU A 109 8.09 -4.09 3.34
N PHE A 110 9.29 -3.91 3.91
CA PHE A 110 9.80 -4.69 5.03
C PHE A 110 9.40 -4.15 6.40
N THR A 111 8.97 -2.89 6.50
CA THR A 111 8.49 -2.35 7.78
C THR A 111 7.11 -2.89 8.15
N PHE A 112 6.24 -3.14 7.16
CA PHE A 112 4.90 -3.66 7.43
C PHE A 112 4.35 -4.61 6.36
N TRP A 113 4.29 -4.17 5.09
CA TRP A 113 3.40 -4.82 4.11
C TRP A 113 3.75 -6.27 3.80
N GLY A 114 5.02 -6.55 3.55
CA GLY A 114 5.57 -7.88 3.34
C GLY A 114 5.44 -8.76 4.57
N PRO A 115 6.01 -8.36 5.74
CA PRO A 115 5.95 -9.17 6.95
C PRO A 115 4.51 -9.44 7.42
N ALA A 116 3.60 -8.47 7.36
CA ALA A 116 2.20 -8.67 7.74
C ALA A 116 1.51 -9.70 6.82
N ALA A 117 1.80 -9.66 5.52
CA ALA A 117 1.29 -10.66 4.58
C ALA A 117 1.91 -12.05 4.79
N LYS A 118 3.21 -12.11 5.05
CA LYS A 118 3.95 -13.34 5.36
C LYS A 118 3.42 -13.99 6.64
N ALA A 119 3.34 -13.24 7.74
CA ALA A 119 2.86 -13.69 9.03
C ALA A 119 1.42 -14.22 8.94
N THR A 120 0.52 -13.44 8.33
CA THR A 120 -0.89 -13.84 8.16
C THR A 120 -1.03 -15.14 7.35
N THR A 121 -0.27 -15.25 6.26
CA THR A 121 -0.37 -16.40 5.35
C THR A 121 0.21 -17.67 5.94
N ASN A 122 1.36 -17.57 6.59
CA ASN A 122 2.02 -18.73 7.19
C ASN A 122 1.28 -19.24 8.43
N ALA A 123 0.75 -18.34 9.27
CA ALA A 123 0.05 -18.72 10.50
C ALA A 123 -1.43 -19.07 10.27
N GLY A 124 -2.05 -18.55 9.20
CA GLY A 124 -3.49 -18.73 8.96
C GLY A 124 -4.37 -17.95 9.95
N GLU A 125 -3.83 -16.91 10.57
CA GLU A 125 -4.49 -15.96 11.47
C GLU A 125 -4.03 -14.52 11.15
N LEU A 126 -4.56 -13.49 11.81
CA LEU A 126 -4.12 -12.13 11.54
C LEU A 126 -2.71 -11.88 12.09
N TYR A 127 -1.88 -11.13 11.36
CA TYR A 127 -0.53 -10.72 11.80
C TYR A 127 -0.47 -9.99 13.15
N THR A 128 -1.60 -9.49 13.66
CA THR A 128 -1.69 -8.91 15.00
C THR A 128 -1.39 -9.96 16.08
N THR A 129 -1.86 -11.19 15.87
CA THR A 129 -1.69 -12.32 16.81
C THR A 129 -0.60 -13.29 16.37
N ALA A 130 -0.31 -13.36 15.07
CA ALA A 130 0.73 -14.25 14.55
C ALA A 130 2.13 -13.92 15.11
N ALA A 131 2.85 -14.97 15.51
CA ALA A 131 4.26 -14.86 15.87
C ALA A 131 5.08 -14.40 14.65
N SER A 132 5.78 -13.27 14.79
CA SER A 132 6.63 -12.70 13.74
C SER A 132 7.51 -11.58 14.29
N ASN A 133 8.57 -11.24 13.53
CA ASN A 133 9.41 -10.07 13.77
C ASN A 133 8.76 -8.75 13.31
N LEU A 134 7.47 -8.76 12.97
CA LEU A 134 6.74 -7.55 12.61
C LEU A 134 6.58 -6.64 13.83
N ILE A 135 7.15 -5.44 13.73
CA ILE A 135 7.09 -4.41 14.76
C ILE A 135 5.74 -3.65 14.71
N PRO A 136 5.40 -2.91 13.64
CA PRO A 136 4.11 -2.21 13.59
C PRO A 136 2.97 -3.20 13.32
N ARG A 137 1.95 -3.22 14.18
CA ARG A 137 0.80 -4.14 14.07
C ARG A 137 -0.56 -3.46 13.96
N SER A 138 -0.61 -2.13 13.87
CA SER A 138 -1.85 -1.36 14.01
C SER A 138 -2.53 -0.93 12.69
N TYR A 139 -1.85 -1.05 11.55
CA TYR A 139 -2.42 -0.65 10.26
C TYR A 139 -3.61 -1.53 9.86
N PRO A 140 -4.61 -1.04 9.11
CA PRO A 140 -5.71 -1.87 8.62
C PRO A 140 -5.24 -3.06 7.74
N PRO A 141 -5.90 -4.24 7.82
CA PRO A 141 -5.38 -5.48 7.26
C PRO A 141 -5.83 -5.74 5.81
N GLY A 142 -6.55 -4.82 5.16
CA GLY A 142 -7.29 -5.09 3.92
C GLY A 142 -6.46 -5.68 2.78
N LEU A 143 -5.26 -5.14 2.54
CA LEU A 143 -4.36 -5.67 1.51
C LEU A 143 -3.77 -7.04 1.92
N THR A 144 -3.39 -7.17 3.18
CA THR A 144 -2.87 -8.40 3.77
C THR A 144 -3.88 -9.55 3.64
N VAL A 145 -5.13 -9.32 4.02
CA VAL A 145 -6.16 -10.37 3.93
C VAL A 145 -6.60 -10.65 2.50
N PHE A 146 -6.48 -9.69 1.59
CA PHE A 146 -6.72 -9.95 0.16
C PHE A 146 -5.62 -10.82 -0.45
N SER A 147 -4.37 -10.55 -0.07
CA SER A 147 -3.24 -11.42 -0.41
C SER A 147 -3.44 -12.83 0.13
N TYR A 148 -3.81 -12.96 1.41
CA TYR A 148 -4.16 -14.23 2.05
C TYR A 148 -5.25 -14.98 1.29
N ALA A 149 -6.36 -14.31 0.94
CA ALA A 149 -7.48 -14.94 0.24
C ALA A 149 -7.08 -15.63 -1.07
N LEU A 150 -6.11 -15.06 -1.81
CA LEU A 150 -5.62 -15.63 -3.06
C LEU A 150 -4.48 -16.65 -2.86
N GLN A 151 -3.82 -16.62 -1.70
CA GLN A 151 -2.76 -17.54 -1.31
C GLN A 151 -3.23 -18.69 -0.42
N PHE A 152 -4.54 -18.80 -0.15
CA PHE A 152 -5.12 -19.70 0.84
C PHE A 152 -4.66 -21.16 0.75
N PHE A 153 -4.54 -21.71 -0.46
CA PHE A 153 -4.09 -23.10 -0.68
C PHE A 153 -2.57 -23.27 -0.80
N GLY A 154 -1.81 -22.18 -0.73
CA GLY A 154 -0.39 -22.14 -1.04
C GLY A 154 0.53 -22.77 -0.01
N GLY A 155 0.04 -23.07 1.20
CA GLY A 155 0.80 -23.65 2.31
C GLY A 155 1.83 -22.69 2.93
N THR A 156 2.57 -21.96 2.10
CA THR A 156 3.56 -20.95 2.48
C THR A 156 3.38 -19.67 1.67
N PHE A 157 3.69 -18.55 2.32
CA PHE A 157 3.72 -17.23 1.70
C PHE A 157 4.73 -17.18 0.53
N ALA A 158 4.34 -16.50 -0.55
CA ALA A 158 5.27 -16.18 -1.62
C ALA A 158 5.09 -14.72 -2.10
N GLU A 159 6.19 -14.00 -2.25
CA GLU A 159 6.22 -12.58 -2.62
C GLU A 159 5.56 -12.31 -3.98
N TYR A 160 5.81 -13.18 -4.98
CA TYR A 160 5.19 -13.04 -6.30
C TYR A 160 3.64 -13.11 -6.23
N LYS A 161 3.08 -13.87 -5.28
CA LYS A 161 1.63 -13.97 -5.09
C LYS A 161 1.07 -12.71 -4.43
N LEU A 162 1.84 -12.06 -3.55
CA LEU A 162 1.50 -10.75 -2.99
C LEU A 162 1.37 -9.70 -4.11
N PHE A 163 2.39 -9.59 -4.98
CA PHE A 163 2.34 -8.67 -6.12
C PHE A 163 1.20 -8.99 -7.09
N ALA A 164 0.97 -10.28 -7.37
CA ALA A 164 -0.14 -10.70 -8.23
C ALA A 164 -1.49 -10.32 -7.60
N ALA A 165 -1.66 -10.44 -6.29
CA ALA A 165 -2.88 -10.02 -5.61
C ALA A 165 -3.10 -8.53 -5.80
N TYR A 166 -2.07 -7.70 -5.62
CA TYR A 166 -2.21 -6.26 -5.76
C TYR A 166 -2.48 -5.86 -7.21
N ALA A 167 -1.85 -6.50 -8.18
CA ALA A 167 -2.15 -6.31 -9.60
C ALA A 167 -3.62 -6.67 -9.91
N ILE A 168 -4.16 -7.75 -9.33
CA ILE A 168 -5.58 -8.13 -9.47
C ILE A 168 -6.50 -7.04 -8.91
N LEU A 169 -6.16 -6.43 -7.77
CA LEU A 169 -6.90 -5.29 -7.22
C LEU A 169 -6.86 -4.08 -8.18
N TYR A 170 -5.70 -3.77 -8.76
CA TYR A 170 -5.57 -2.66 -9.72
C TYR A 170 -6.43 -2.91 -10.96
N LEU A 171 -6.36 -4.12 -11.53
CA LEU A 171 -7.17 -4.51 -12.68
C LEU A 171 -8.67 -4.45 -12.37
N ALA A 172 -9.09 -4.84 -11.17
CA ALA A 172 -10.47 -4.76 -10.73
C ALA A 172 -10.96 -3.30 -10.67
N ALA A 173 -10.14 -2.41 -10.14
CA ALA A 173 -10.41 -0.97 -10.13
C ALA A 173 -10.47 -0.39 -11.55
N PHE A 174 -9.51 -0.73 -12.41
CA PHE A 174 -9.45 -0.22 -13.77
C PHE A 174 -10.58 -0.74 -14.66
N ALA A 175 -11.04 -1.97 -14.43
CA ALA A 175 -12.19 -2.55 -15.13
C ALA A 175 -13.44 -1.67 -15.08
N THR A 176 -13.63 -0.92 -13.99
CA THR A 176 -14.78 -0.02 -13.81
C THR A 176 -14.88 1.05 -14.91
N ALA A 177 -13.75 1.47 -15.49
CA ALA A 177 -13.70 2.46 -16.56
C ALA A 177 -14.48 2.01 -17.81
N ALA A 178 -14.56 0.71 -18.05
CA ALA A 178 -15.28 0.15 -19.19
C ALA A 178 -16.82 0.18 -19.03
N ALA A 179 -17.35 0.51 -17.84
CA ALA A 179 -18.80 0.55 -17.62
C ALA A 179 -19.47 1.75 -18.31
N LEU A 180 -18.77 2.88 -18.40
CA LEU A 180 -19.34 4.15 -18.83
C LEU A 180 -19.41 4.37 -20.36
N PRO A 181 -18.46 3.85 -21.18
CA PRO A 181 -18.58 3.84 -22.64
C PRO A 181 -19.80 3.05 -23.16
N GLY A 182 -20.51 2.33 -22.30
CA GLY A 182 -21.73 1.60 -22.63
C GLY A 182 -21.49 0.54 -23.70
N LYS A 183 -22.09 0.71 -24.88
CA LYS A 183 -21.91 -0.23 -26.02
C LYS A 183 -20.64 0.04 -26.84
N ASN A 184 -19.93 1.15 -26.59
CA ASN A 184 -18.72 1.50 -27.33
C ASN A 184 -17.51 0.69 -26.83
N LYS A 185 -17.33 -0.50 -27.42
CA LYS A 185 -16.24 -1.41 -27.06
C LYS A 185 -14.85 -0.80 -27.31
N THR A 186 -14.67 -0.03 -28.39
CA THR A 186 -13.38 0.61 -28.70
C THR A 186 -13.01 1.65 -27.63
N GLY A 187 -13.95 2.51 -27.24
CA GLY A 187 -13.71 3.48 -26.17
C GLY A 187 -13.42 2.82 -24.82
N ALA A 188 -14.08 1.70 -24.52
CA ALA A 188 -13.78 0.90 -23.33
C ALA A 188 -12.36 0.32 -23.37
N VAL A 189 -11.95 -0.29 -24.47
CA VAL A 189 -10.60 -0.87 -24.62
C VAL A 189 -9.51 0.21 -24.50
N VAL A 190 -9.72 1.38 -25.13
CA VAL A 190 -8.78 2.51 -25.03
C VAL A 190 -8.66 2.98 -23.59
N LEU A 191 -9.77 3.17 -22.87
CA LEU A 191 -9.73 3.56 -21.47
C LEU A 191 -9.04 2.53 -20.57
N LEU A 192 -9.31 1.24 -20.77
CA LEU A 192 -8.67 0.17 -20.01
C LEU A 192 -7.15 0.18 -20.23
N GLY A 193 -6.71 0.33 -21.48
CA GLY A 193 -5.29 0.49 -21.81
C GLY A 193 -4.69 1.75 -21.18
N THR A 194 -5.38 2.89 -21.25
CA THR A 194 -4.93 4.12 -20.59
C THR A 194 -4.78 3.92 -19.09
N PHE A 195 -5.78 3.33 -18.42
CA PHE A 195 -5.79 3.13 -16.97
C PHE A 195 -4.67 2.19 -16.53
N PHE A 196 -4.39 1.15 -17.32
CA PHE A 196 -3.25 0.28 -17.11
C PHE A 196 -1.91 1.03 -17.18
N LEU A 197 -1.79 2.04 -18.03
CA LEU A 197 -0.57 2.84 -18.17
C LEU A 197 -0.48 4.02 -17.19
N LEU A 198 -1.59 4.46 -16.58
CA LEU A 198 -1.58 5.62 -15.71
C LEU A 198 -0.60 5.51 -14.52
N PRO A 199 -0.49 4.38 -13.79
CA PRO A 199 0.48 4.27 -12.69
C PRO A 199 1.92 4.59 -13.10
N LEU A 200 2.33 4.17 -14.31
CA LEU A 200 3.67 4.46 -14.86
C LEU A 200 3.92 5.95 -15.06
N LEU A 201 2.88 6.77 -15.26
CA LEU A 201 3.03 8.22 -15.34
C LEU A 201 3.36 8.85 -13.99
N PHE A 202 2.96 8.25 -12.88
CA PHE A 202 3.18 8.79 -11.54
C PHE A 202 4.49 8.29 -10.90
N GLU A 203 5.20 7.39 -11.57
CA GLU A 203 6.49 6.85 -11.13
C GLU A 203 7.64 7.81 -11.47
N THR A 204 7.80 8.88 -10.67
CA THR A 204 8.79 9.95 -10.93
C THR A 204 10.13 9.75 -10.24
N LEU A 205 10.16 9.02 -9.13
CA LEU A 205 11.31 8.95 -8.22
C LEU A 205 12.46 8.07 -8.71
N LEU A 206 12.27 7.33 -9.81
CA LEU A 206 13.33 6.49 -10.37
C LEU A 206 14.27 7.31 -11.26
N PRO A 207 15.58 7.41 -10.96
CA PRO A 207 16.58 7.94 -11.89
C PRO A 207 16.49 7.31 -13.28
N ALA A 208 16.95 8.04 -14.30
CA ALA A 208 17.01 7.51 -15.67
C ALA A 208 17.87 6.23 -15.70
N GLY A 209 17.32 5.13 -16.22
CA GLY A 209 17.98 3.82 -16.27
C GLY A 209 17.62 2.87 -15.14
N GLN A 210 16.91 3.31 -14.10
CA GLN A 210 16.39 2.40 -13.07
C GLN A 210 15.10 1.69 -13.49
N THR A 211 14.93 0.49 -12.94
CA THR A 211 13.89 -0.44 -13.31
C THR A 211 12.55 -0.05 -12.69
N SER A 212 11.49 0.08 -13.50
CA SER A 212 10.14 0.37 -12.99
C SER A 212 9.64 -0.76 -12.09
N THR A 213 9.09 -0.39 -10.93
CA THR A 213 8.45 -1.33 -9.98
C THR A 213 6.93 -1.23 -10.01
N SER A 214 6.36 -0.47 -10.96
CA SER A 214 4.92 -0.48 -11.24
C SER A 214 4.40 -1.91 -11.41
N TYR A 215 3.37 -2.28 -10.64
CA TYR A 215 2.78 -3.63 -10.53
C TYR A 215 3.61 -4.71 -9.81
N ILE A 216 4.84 -4.41 -9.38
CA ILE A 216 5.65 -5.26 -8.49
C ILE A 216 6.09 -4.44 -7.27
N ILE A 217 5.08 -3.91 -6.60
CA ILE A 217 5.23 -3.07 -5.42
C ILE A 217 4.20 -3.49 -4.38
N GLY A 218 4.68 -3.80 -3.18
CA GLY A 218 3.94 -4.26 -2.02
C GLY A 218 3.45 -3.14 -1.11
N MET A 219 3.64 -1.88 -1.50
CA MET A 219 3.14 -0.72 -0.76
C MET A 219 1.65 -0.44 -1.01
N SER A 220 1.00 0.20 -0.04
CA SER A 220 -0.44 0.49 -0.11
C SER A 220 -0.85 1.63 -1.04
N ASP A 221 0.04 2.58 -1.32
CA ASP A 221 -0.31 3.85 -1.94
C ASP A 221 -0.87 3.70 -3.36
N PRO A 222 -0.30 2.84 -4.22
CA PRO A 222 -0.91 2.53 -5.52
C PRO A 222 -2.28 1.84 -5.39
N ALA A 223 -2.48 1.01 -4.36
CA ALA A 223 -3.76 0.36 -4.10
C ALA A 223 -4.83 1.35 -3.64
N LEU A 224 -4.47 2.31 -2.76
CA LEU A 224 -5.33 3.42 -2.36
C LEU A 224 -5.74 4.25 -3.57
N ALA A 225 -4.79 4.58 -4.45
CA ALA A 225 -5.04 5.33 -5.67
C ALA A 225 -6.02 4.60 -6.59
N ALA A 226 -5.78 3.31 -6.84
CA ALA A 226 -6.62 2.48 -7.68
C ALA A 226 -8.03 2.33 -7.09
N LEU A 227 -8.18 2.04 -5.79
CA LEU A 227 -9.48 1.87 -5.16
C LEU A 227 -10.26 3.19 -5.07
N PHE A 228 -9.61 4.31 -4.75
CA PHE A 228 -10.24 5.64 -4.72
C PHE A 228 -10.75 6.05 -6.12
N GLY A 229 -9.90 5.96 -7.14
CA GLY A 229 -10.28 6.22 -8.53
C GLY A 229 -11.36 5.25 -9.01
N GLY A 230 -11.21 3.96 -8.71
CA GLY A 230 -12.17 2.90 -9.03
C GLY A 230 -13.53 3.10 -8.37
N ALA A 231 -13.59 3.59 -7.12
CA ALA A 231 -14.84 3.89 -6.42
C ALA A 231 -15.60 5.02 -7.11
N LEU A 232 -14.91 6.10 -7.50
CA LEU A 232 -15.51 7.19 -8.27
C LEU A 232 -15.96 6.71 -9.65
N CYS A 233 -15.14 5.91 -10.34
CA CYS A 233 -15.48 5.31 -11.62
C CYS A 233 -16.69 4.37 -11.51
N LEU A 234 -16.81 3.61 -10.42
CA LEU A 234 -17.98 2.78 -10.12
C LEU A 234 -19.22 3.63 -9.89
N TYR A 235 -19.12 4.69 -9.10
CA TYR A 235 -20.23 5.60 -8.82
C TYR A 235 -20.75 6.24 -10.12
N PHE A 236 -19.87 6.84 -10.93
CA PHE A 236 -20.27 7.48 -12.19
C PHE A 236 -20.67 6.46 -13.25
N GLY A 237 -19.98 5.32 -13.31
CA GLY A 237 -20.22 4.16 -14.19
C GLY A 237 -21.51 3.41 -13.93
N GLY A 238 -22.01 3.51 -12.71
CA GLY A 238 -23.11 2.71 -12.21
C GLY A 238 -24.48 3.00 -12.81
N GLY A 239 -24.69 4.14 -13.47
CA GLY A 239 -26.01 4.59 -13.92
C GLY A 239 -26.86 5.15 -12.76
N ASN A 240 -28.13 4.71 -12.66
CA ASN A 240 -29.09 5.22 -11.66
C ASN A 240 -28.58 5.08 -10.21
N LYS A 241 -28.73 6.14 -9.41
CA LYS A 241 -28.33 6.16 -8.00
C LYS A 241 -29.42 5.52 -7.14
N ASP A 242 -29.42 4.19 -7.09
CA ASP A 242 -30.31 3.41 -6.23
C ASP A 242 -29.51 2.52 -5.28
N ALA A 243 -30.20 1.78 -4.40
CA ALA A 243 -29.56 0.87 -3.46
C ALA A 243 -28.67 -0.20 -4.13
N ARG A 244 -28.97 -0.62 -5.37
CA ARG A 244 -28.18 -1.62 -6.10
C ARG A 244 -26.84 -1.07 -6.58
N LEU A 245 -26.65 0.25 -6.59
CA LEU A 245 -25.37 0.89 -6.87
C LEU A 245 -24.72 1.40 -5.57
N LEU A 246 -25.50 2.03 -4.70
CA LEU A 246 -24.97 2.75 -3.54
C LEU A 246 -24.51 1.80 -2.42
N LEU A 247 -25.09 0.61 -2.28
CA LEU A 247 -24.59 -0.40 -1.33
C LEU A 247 -23.22 -0.95 -1.79
N PRO A 248 -23.03 -1.42 -3.04
CA PRO A 248 -21.69 -1.76 -3.54
C PRO A 248 -20.68 -0.61 -3.44
N PHE A 249 -21.10 0.62 -3.72
CA PHE A 249 -20.23 1.79 -3.56
C PHE A 249 -19.78 1.96 -2.11
N GLY A 250 -20.70 1.89 -1.14
CA GLY A 250 -20.37 1.95 0.30
C GLY A 250 -19.42 0.82 0.74
N LEU A 251 -19.58 -0.39 0.20
CA LEU A 251 -18.66 -1.51 0.47
C LEU A 251 -17.26 -1.25 -0.09
N VAL A 252 -17.13 -0.64 -1.27
CA VAL A 252 -15.83 -0.23 -1.81
C VAL A 252 -15.20 0.88 -0.96
N LEU A 253 -15.99 1.82 -0.44
CA LEU A 253 -15.48 2.86 0.48
C LEU A 253 -15.03 2.28 1.83
N ALA A 254 -15.75 1.28 2.35
CA ALA A 254 -15.33 0.55 3.54
C ALA A 254 -14.03 -0.23 3.27
N ALA A 255 -13.89 -0.90 2.12
CA ALA A 255 -12.65 -1.55 1.76
C ALA A 255 -11.47 -0.58 1.58
N LEU A 256 -11.72 0.63 1.04
CA LEU A 256 -10.71 1.69 0.95
C LEU A 256 -10.24 2.14 2.33
N THR A 257 -11.16 2.27 3.29
CA THR A 257 -10.87 2.56 4.70
C THR A 257 -10.05 1.44 5.36
N ASN A 258 -10.24 0.21 4.90
CA ASN A 258 -9.59 -0.98 5.42
C ASN A 258 -8.17 -1.22 4.84
N ILE A 259 -7.61 -0.33 4.02
CA ILE A 259 -6.25 -0.49 3.45
C ILE A 259 -5.19 0.15 4.35
N LYS A 260 -5.42 1.40 4.76
CA LYS A 260 -4.49 2.26 5.52
C LYS A 260 -5.30 3.42 6.09
N ASP A 261 -4.81 4.09 7.12
CA ASP A 261 -5.55 5.19 7.77
C ASP A 261 -5.92 6.33 6.81
N ILE A 262 -5.04 6.69 5.89
CA ILE A 262 -5.36 7.68 4.84
C ILE A 262 -6.51 7.23 3.92
N GLY A 263 -6.77 5.92 3.85
CA GLY A 263 -7.92 5.34 3.17
C GLY A 263 -9.26 5.79 3.75
N LEU A 264 -9.34 6.05 5.06
CA LEU A 264 -10.53 6.66 5.68
C LEU A 264 -10.81 8.04 5.09
N ALA A 265 -9.77 8.89 5.01
CA ALA A 265 -9.90 10.23 4.44
C ALA A 265 -10.33 10.16 2.97
N LEU A 266 -9.71 9.31 2.15
CA LEU A 266 -10.09 9.12 0.75
C LEU A 266 -11.52 8.59 0.58
N ALA A 267 -11.97 7.69 1.47
CA ALA A 267 -13.33 7.18 1.47
C ALA A 267 -14.37 8.27 1.77
N LEU A 268 -14.10 9.12 2.77
CA LEU A 268 -14.95 10.26 3.10
C LEU A 268 -14.98 11.30 1.98
N LEU A 269 -13.84 11.56 1.32
CA LEU A 269 -13.77 12.45 0.17
C LEU A 269 -14.52 11.90 -1.05
N ALA A 270 -14.42 10.60 -1.33
CA ALA A 270 -15.22 9.95 -2.37
C ALA A 270 -16.72 10.03 -2.06
N LEU A 271 -17.12 9.84 -0.80
CA LEU A 271 -18.50 10.01 -0.36
C LEU A 271 -18.96 11.46 -0.50
N LEU A 272 -18.12 12.45 -0.17
CA LEU A 272 -18.41 13.87 -0.35
C LEU A 272 -18.69 14.21 -1.82
N ILE A 273 -17.83 13.74 -2.73
CA ILE A 273 -17.99 13.94 -4.18
C ILE A 273 -19.28 13.28 -4.68
N ALA A 274 -19.55 12.04 -4.26
CA ALA A 274 -20.78 11.34 -4.61
C ALA A 274 -22.03 12.04 -4.02
N ALA A 275 -21.96 12.50 -2.77
CA ALA A 275 -23.04 13.21 -2.10
C ALA A 275 -23.37 14.54 -2.79
N ALA A 276 -22.35 15.28 -3.24
CA ALA A 276 -22.52 16.50 -4.02
C ALA A 276 -23.20 16.21 -5.36
N ASP A 277 -22.74 15.20 -6.12
CA ASP A 277 -23.39 14.81 -7.37
C ASP A 277 -24.84 14.33 -7.14
N MET A 278 -25.09 13.56 -6.08
CA MET A 278 -26.44 13.10 -5.75
C MET A 278 -27.38 14.28 -5.47
N PHE A 279 -26.91 15.25 -4.68
CA PHE A 279 -27.70 16.40 -4.26
C PHE A 279 -27.97 17.38 -5.40
N PHE A 280 -26.96 17.68 -6.22
CA PHE A 280 -27.08 18.68 -7.28
C PHE A 280 -27.56 18.08 -8.61
N CYS A 281 -27.18 16.86 -8.97
CA CYS A 281 -27.45 16.31 -10.31
C CYS A 281 -28.50 15.20 -10.35
N GLU A 282 -28.73 14.50 -9.24
CA GLU A 282 -29.61 13.31 -9.19
C GLU A 282 -30.83 13.49 -8.30
N ARG A 283 -31.04 14.67 -7.70
CA ARG A 283 -32.06 14.90 -6.66
C ARG A 283 -33.44 14.35 -7.01
N ASP A 284 -33.89 14.52 -8.25
CA ASP A 284 -35.24 14.09 -8.67
C ASP A 284 -35.32 12.61 -9.05
N THR A 285 -34.20 11.99 -9.40
CA THR A 285 -34.14 10.57 -9.81
C THR A 285 -33.63 9.64 -8.71
N LEU A 286 -33.07 10.21 -7.64
CA LEU A 286 -32.52 9.48 -6.51
C LEU A 286 -33.62 8.74 -5.74
N SER A 287 -33.43 7.42 -5.60
CA SER A 287 -34.32 6.54 -4.86
C SER A 287 -33.50 5.52 -4.09
N PHE A 288 -33.51 5.61 -2.76
CA PHE A 288 -32.78 4.70 -1.87
C PHE A 288 -33.75 4.10 -0.85
N PHE A 289 -33.90 2.77 -0.83
CA PHE A 289 -34.92 2.07 -0.04
C PHE A 289 -36.32 2.72 -0.12
N ARG A 290 -36.76 3.06 -1.34
CA ARG A 290 -38.04 3.76 -1.63
C ARG A 290 -38.13 5.21 -1.11
N LEU A 291 -37.15 5.70 -0.35
CA LEU A 291 -37.02 7.11 0.00
C LEU A 291 -36.53 7.89 -1.22
N LYS A 292 -37.21 9.00 -1.52
CA LYS A 292 -36.93 9.83 -2.70
C LYS A 292 -36.31 11.16 -2.30
N ARG A 293 -35.65 11.82 -3.25
CA ARG A 293 -35.12 13.18 -3.11
C ARG A 293 -34.20 13.31 -1.88
N TRP A 294 -34.37 14.36 -1.09
CA TRP A 294 -33.49 14.67 0.05
C TRP A 294 -33.50 13.57 1.13
N LYS A 295 -34.63 12.88 1.34
CA LYS A 295 -34.70 11.75 2.29
C LYS A 295 -33.88 10.56 1.78
N GLY A 296 -33.99 10.26 0.48
CA GLY A 296 -33.17 9.23 -0.16
C GLY A 296 -31.68 9.58 -0.14
N TRP A 297 -31.35 10.87 -0.33
CA TRP A 297 -29.99 11.39 -0.21
C TRP A 297 -29.40 11.22 1.19
N LEU A 298 -30.11 11.66 2.24
CA LEU A 298 -29.66 11.48 3.62
C LEU A 298 -29.47 10.00 3.95
N ALA A 299 -30.43 9.15 3.59
CA ALA A 299 -30.35 7.72 3.86
C ALA A 299 -29.18 7.05 3.13
N ALA A 300 -28.94 7.40 1.86
CA ALA A 300 -27.81 6.91 1.10
C ALA A 300 -26.47 7.32 1.74
N CYS A 301 -26.31 8.60 2.06
CA CYS A 301 -25.10 9.12 2.69
C CYS A 301 -24.87 8.48 4.07
N ALA A 302 -25.93 8.37 4.89
CA ALA A 302 -25.85 7.77 6.22
C ALA A 302 -25.46 6.29 6.17
N VAL A 303 -26.02 5.51 5.23
CA VAL A 303 -25.66 4.08 5.09
C VAL A 303 -24.23 3.91 4.59
N CYS A 304 -23.78 4.68 3.60
CA CYS A 304 -22.40 4.63 3.15
C CYS A 304 -21.42 5.06 4.27
N LEU A 305 -21.74 6.12 5.00
CA LEU A 305 -20.94 6.57 6.14
C LEU A 305 -20.90 5.51 7.24
N ALA A 306 -22.04 4.87 7.55
CA ALA A 306 -22.10 3.80 8.54
C ALA A 306 -21.21 2.61 8.16
N MET A 307 -21.11 2.25 6.88
CA MET A 307 -20.19 1.18 6.43
C MET A 307 -18.72 1.57 6.63
N ILE A 308 -18.35 2.80 6.31
CA ILE A 308 -16.99 3.35 6.51
C ILE A 308 -16.63 3.34 8.00
N VAL A 309 -17.52 3.88 8.84
CA VAL A 309 -17.30 3.95 10.28
C VAL A 309 -17.29 2.56 10.91
N ALA A 310 -18.19 1.66 10.49
CA ALA A 310 -18.27 0.31 11.04
C ALA A 310 -16.96 -0.47 10.86
N ILE A 311 -16.37 -0.49 9.66
CA ILE A 311 -15.11 -1.23 9.46
C ILE A 311 -13.94 -0.58 10.21
N TYR A 312 -13.92 0.75 10.28
CA TYR A 312 -12.91 1.46 11.05
C TYR A 312 -13.00 1.12 12.54
N LEU A 313 -14.21 1.07 13.11
CA LEU A 313 -14.46 0.70 14.49
C LEU A 313 -14.18 -0.79 14.76
N VAL A 314 -14.54 -1.69 13.84
CA VAL A 314 -14.19 -3.12 13.98
C VAL A 314 -12.68 -3.28 14.10
N TRP A 315 -11.92 -2.60 13.24
CA TRP A 315 -10.46 -2.67 13.32
C TRP A 315 -9.91 -2.01 14.58
N ALA A 316 -10.45 -0.85 14.99
CA ALA A 316 -10.03 -0.18 16.23
C ALA A 316 -10.27 -1.07 17.47
N LEU A 317 -11.44 -1.70 17.56
CA LEU A 317 -11.76 -2.65 18.63
C LEU A 317 -10.82 -3.85 18.63
N HIS A 318 -10.56 -4.42 17.44
CA HIS A 318 -9.62 -5.54 17.30
C HIS A 318 -8.22 -5.18 17.82
N ILE A 319 -7.70 -4.02 17.42
CA ILE A 319 -6.40 -3.53 17.91
C ILE A 319 -6.39 -3.38 19.43
N GLY A 320 -7.43 -2.76 20.00
CA GLY A 320 -7.57 -2.64 21.46
C GLY A 320 -7.55 -4.01 22.16
N THR A 321 -8.22 -5.02 21.59
CA THR A 321 -8.24 -6.36 22.19
C THR A 321 -6.98 -7.19 21.95
N ALA A 322 -6.33 -7.02 20.78
CA ALA A 322 -5.23 -7.88 20.36
C ALA A 322 -3.87 -7.36 20.82
N LEU A 323 -3.73 -6.04 20.99
CA LEU A 323 -2.46 -5.38 21.34
C LEU A 323 -2.51 -4.67 22.70
N ASP A 324 -3.68 -4.60 23.36
CA ASP A 324 -3.89 -3.85 24.62
C ASP A 324 -3.50 -2.35 24.50
N VAL A 325 -3.76 -1.76 23.32
CA VAL A 325 -3.46 -0.35 23.02
C VAL A 325 -4.72 0.34 22.50
N ASP A 326 -5.03 1.54 23.02
CA ASP A 326 -6.10 2.37 22.45
C ASP A 326 -5.63 3.02 21.15
N ARG A 327 -6.26 2.61 20.05
CA ARG A 327 -5.98 3.16 18.72
C ARG A 327 -6.30 4.65 18.59
N PHE A 328 -7.17 5.19 19.44
CA PHE A 328 -7.52 6.60 19.46
C PHE A 328 -6.51 7.45 20.24
N ASP A 329 -5.69 6.82 21.08
CA ASP A 329 -4.58 7.45 21.82
C ASP A 329 -3.24 7.37 21.06
N LEU A 330 -3.19 6.69 19.91
CA LEU A 330 -2.08 6.73 18.95
C LEU A 330 -2.00 8.11 18.26
N GLY A 331 -1.71 9.15 19.05
CA GLY A 331 -1.23 10.43 18.57
C GLY A 331 0.20 10.33 18.02
N SER A 332 0.69 11.43 17.45
CA SER A 332 2.06 11.54 16.91
C SER A 332 3.07 10.84 17.81
N SER A 333 3.68 9.76 17.31
CA SER A 333 4.77 9.06 17.99
C SER A 333 5.98 10.00 18.20
N ALA A 334 6.11 11.07 17.41
CA ALA A 334 7.17 12.07 17.56
C ALA A 334 6.92 13.08 18.70
N GLN A 335 5.65 13.40 19.02
CA GLN A 335 5.34 14.46 20.00
C GLN A 335 4.68 13.95 21.30
N GLN A 336 4.38 12.65 21.44
CA GLN A 336 3.73 12.05 22.62
C GLN A 336 2.46 12.82 23.05
N ARG A 337 1.69 13.32 22.08
CA ARG A 337 0.48 14.11 22.34
C ARG A 337 -0.71 13.47 21.64
N PRO A 338 -1.89 13.46 22.29
CA PRO A 338 -3.08 12.87 21.71
C PRO A 338 -3.45 13.58 20.42
N MET A 339 -4.01 12.85 19.45
CA MET A 339 -4.38 13.37 18.14
C MET A 339 -5.31 14.60 18.23
N THR A 340 -6.18 14.63 19.24
CA THR A 340 -7.09 15.76 19.51
C THR A 340 -6.35 17.06 19.82
N ALA A 341 -5.25 16.99 20.56
CA ALA A 341 -4.44 18.16 20.88
C ALA A 341 -3.70 18.67 19.63
N LEU A 342 -3.11 17.76 18.85
CA LEU A 342 -2.42 18.10 17.59
C LEU A 342 -3.37 18.74 16.58
N LEU A 343 -4.59 18.22 16.47
CA LEU A 343 -5.64 18.81 15.64
C LEU A 343 -6.03 20.20 16.14
N GLY A 344 -6.13 20.42 17.45
CA GLY A 344 -6.38 21.73 18.04
C GLY A 344 -5.31 22.75 17.68
N ASP A 345 -4.03 22.37 17.81
CA ASP A 345 -2.89 23.24 17.48
C ASP A 345 -2.83 23.53 15.97
N TRP A 346 -3.10 22.53 15.13
CA TRP A 346 -3.19 22.73 13.69
C TRP A 346 -4.31 23.69 13.29
N VAL A 347 -5.48 23.60 13.93
CA VAL A 347 -6.59 24.55 13.69
C VAL A 347 -6.16 25.97 14.06
N ARG A 348 -5.49 26.18 15.20
CA ARG A 348 -4.96 27.51 15.56
C ARG A 348 -3.91 28.01 14.57
N ALA A 349 -3.02 27.14 14.11
CA ALA A 349 -2.01 27.47 13.11
C ALA A 349 -2.63 27.86 11.76
N LEU A 350 -3.70 27.17 11.34
CA LEU A 350 -4.45 27.47 10.11
C LEU A 350 -5.08 28.87 10.13
N PHE A 351 -5.50 29.34 11.31
CA PHE A 351 -6.05 30.68 11.52
C PHE A 351 -5.01 31.73 11.94
N GLY A 352 -3.73 31.38 12.02
CA GLY A 352 -2.64 32.31 12.33
C GLY A 352 -2.54 32.72 13.80
N ILE A 353 -3.16 32.00 14.72
CA ILE A 353 -3.25 32.37 16.14
C ILE A 353 -2.01 31.91 16.92
N GLU A 354 -1.46 30.74 16.60
CA GLU A 354 -0.22 30.17 17.15
C GLU A 354 0.42 29.33 16.04
N VAL A 355 1.44 29.86 15.35
CA VAL A 355 1.98 29.24 14.13
C VAL A 355 3.34 28.61 14.44
N PRO A 356 3.44 27.27 14.61
CA PRO A 356 4.71 26.61 14.83
C PRO A 356 5.68 26.85 13.67
N GLN A 357 6.98 26.95 13.97
CA GLN A 357 8.02 27.13 12.96
C GLN A 357 7.98 26.00 11.92
N GLN A 358 7.89 24.74 12.38
CA GLN A 358 7.78 23.58 11.49
C GLN A 358 6.60 23.71 10.54
N TYR A 359 5.42 24.11 11.03
CA TYR A 359 4.24 24.34 10.19
C TYR A 359 4.48 25.42 9.14
N SER A 360 5.07 26.56 9.51
CA SER A 360 5.37 27.65 8.56
C SER A 360 6.30 27.19 7.44
N VAL A 361 7.38 26.47 7.78
CA VAL A 361 8.34 25.92 6.82
C VAL A 361 7.67 24.87 5.93
N VAL A 362 6.99 23.88 6.52
CA VAL A 362 6.29 22.82 5.79
C VAL A 362 5.24 23.40 4.85
N ASN A 363 4.47 24.39 5.27
CA ASN A 363 3.47 25.05 4.43
C ASN A 363 4.13 25.71 3.20
N GLY A 364 5.26 26.39 3.38
CA GLY A 364 6.04 26.97 2.28
C GLY A 364 6.65 25.91 1.35
N LEU A 365 7.20 24.83 1.90
CA LEU A 365 7.75 23.71 1.15
C LEU A 365 6.67 22.99 0.33
N MET A 366 5.51 22.71 0.93
CA MET A 366 4.38 22.08 0.26
C MET A 366 3.89 22.93 -0.91
N TRP A 367 3.77 24.26 -0.72
CA TRP A 367 3.45 25.17 -1.81
C TRP A 367 4.48 25.11 -2.94
N ARG A 368 5.77 25.17 -2.61
CA ARG A 368 6.86 25.00 -3.59
C ARG A 368 6.76 23.65 -4.30
N ALA A 369 6.45 22.57 -3.59
CA ALA A 369 6.32 21.23 -4.14
C ALA A 369 5.13 21.08 -5.10
N LEU A 370 4.07 21.88 -4.92
CA LEU A 370 2.93 21.90 -5.83
C LEU A 370 3.27 22.53 -7.19
N VAL A 371 4.21 23.48 -7.23
CA VAL A 371 4.48 24.32 -8.42
C VAL A 371 5.87 24.13 -9.04
N SER A 372 6.86 23.67 -8.28
CA SER A 372 8.26 23.53 -8.71
C SER A 372 8.55 22.13 -9.26
N SER A 373 9.32 22.07 -10.35
CA SER A 373 9.82 20.81 -10.92
C SER A 373 10.78 20.05 -10.01
N ASP A 374 11.23 20.64 -8.90
CA ASP A 374 12.05 19.98 -7.87
C ASP A 374 11.29 18.81 -7.20
N TYR A 375 9.95 18.85 -7.20
CA TYR A 375 9.09 17.83 -6.59
C TYR A 375 8.10 17.25 -7.61
N PRO A 376 8.57 16.46 -8.59
CA PRO A 376 7.72 15.94 -9.64
C PRO A 376 6.72 14.91 -9.07
N VAL A 377 5.43 15.12 -9.34
CA VAL A 377 4.33 14.21 -8.93
C VAL A 377 4.03 13.19 -10.04
N TRP A 378 4.31 13.55 -11.28
CA TRP A 378 4.21 12.66 -12.45
C TRP A 378 5.32 12.99 -13.46
N LEU A 379 5.50 12.17 -14.49
CA LEU A 379 6.59 12.30 -15.47
C LEU A 379 6.62 13.66 -16.19
N LEU A 380 5.48 14.37 -16.22
CA LEU A 380 5.39 15.69 -16.84
C LEU A 380 5.67 16.84 -15.86
N GLY A 381 6.10 16.58 -14.62
CA GLY A 381 6.59 17.58 -13.66
C GLY A 381 5.74 17.76 -12.39
N PRO A 382 5.55 19.00 -11.89
CA PRO A 382 4.88 19.24 -10.61
C PRO A 382 3.37 19.01 -10.63
N GLY A 383 2.77 18.92 -9.44
CA GLY A 383 1.34 18.70 -9.24
C GLY A 383 0.43 19.71 -9.95
N ILE A 384 0.85 20.97 -10.08
CA ILE A 384 0.08 21.99 -10.82
C ILE A 384 -0.15 21.59 -12.29
N ARG A 385 0.77 20.85 -12.92
CA ARG A 385 0.60 20.37 -14.30
C ARG A 385 -0.44 19.25 -14.36
N VAL A 386 -0.51 18.40 -13.34
CA VAL A 386 -1.58 17.39 -13.21
C VAL A 386 -2.93 18.08 -13.11
N PHE A 387 -3.04 19.09 -12.25
CA PHE A 387 -4.25 19.89 -12.08
C PHE A 387 -4.70 20.55 -13.39
N ILE A 388 -3.78 21.18 -14.14
CA ILE A 388 -4.08 21.77 -15.44
C ILE A 388 -4.63 20.71 -16.41
N VAL A 389 -4.02 19.53 -16.50
CA VAL A 389 -4.50 18.47 -17.39
C VAL A 389 -5.88 17.96 -16.96
N ILE A 390 -6.13 17.79 -15.67
CA ILE A 390 -7.46 17.45 -15.14
C ILE A 390 -8.49 18.52 -15.53
N LEU A 391 -8.16 19.80 -15.35
CA LEU A 391 -9.05 20.90 -15.75
C LEU A 391 -9.35 20.87 -17.24
N VAL A 392 -8.34 20.66 -18.09
CA VAL A 392 -8.52 20.55 -19.54
C VAL A 392 -9.45 19.37 -19.88
N VAL A 393 -9.23 18.20 -19.28
CA VAL A 393 -10.09 17.02 -19.47
C VAL A 393 -11.55 17.32 -19.06
N LEU A 394 -11.75 18.01 -17.94
CA LEU A 394 -13.08 18.37 -17.45
C LEU A 394 -13.76 19.44 -18.32
N VAL A 395 -13.02 20.44 -18.80
CA VAL A 395 -13.54 21.43 -19.77
C VAL A 395 -13.97 20.72 -21.06
N LEU A 396 -13.15 19.82 -21.58
CA LEU A 396 -13.50 19.01 -22.76
C LEU A 396 -14.73 18.14 -22.51
N ALA A 397 -14.82 17.50 -21.34
CA ALA A 397 -15.99 16.71 -20.95
C ALA A 397 -17.27 17.58 -20.88
N TRP A 398 -17.17 18.80 -20.34
CA TRP A 398 -18.27 19.75 -20.27
C TRP A 398 -18.72 20.24 -21.66
N LEU A 399 -17.77 20.60 -22.53
CA LEU A 399 -18.04 21.05 -23.90
C LEU A 399 -18.73 19.96 -24.73
N LEU A 400 -18.31 18.72 -24.57
CA LEU A 400 -18.82 17.57 -25.30
C LEU A 400 -20.12 17.01 -24.73
N CYS A 401 -20.48 17.37 -23.50
CA CYS A 401 -21.72 16.93 -22.88
C CYS A 401 -22.94 17.58 -23.54
N GLY A 402 -23.82 16.71 -24.05
CA GLY A 402 -25.05 17.09 -24.74
C GLY A 402 -26.19 17.54 -23.83
N THR A 403 -26.21 17.07 -22.58
CA THR A 403 -27.30 17.32 -21.64
C THR A 403 -26.94 18.37 -20.58
N GLY A 404 -27.91 19.19 -20.17
CA GLY A 404 -27.72 20.16 -19.08
C GLY A 404 -27.37 19.49 -17.75
N ARG A 405 -27.97 18.33 -17.47
CA ARG A 405 -27.65 17.50 -16.29
C ARG A 405 -26.21 17.00 -16.32
N GLY A 406 -25.73 16.49 -17.45
CA GLY A 406 -24.35 16.02 -17.55
C GLY A 406 -23.33 17.16 -17.44
N ARG A 407 -23.63 18.33 -18.01
CA ARG A 407 -22.79 19.55 -17.83
C ARG A 407 -22.72 19.96 -16.36
N ARG A 408 -23.87 19.97 -15.67
CA ARG A 408 -23.94 20.25 -14.23
C ARG A 408 -23.10 19.24 -13.44
N ARG A 409 -23.17 17.94 -13.77
CA ARG A 409 -22.34 16.89 -13.15
C ARG A 409 -20.85 17.16 -13.30
N VAL A 410 -20.39 17.53 -14.49
CA VAL A 410 -18.96 17.85 -14.71
C VAL A 410 -18.53 19.02 -13.84
N VAL A 411 -19.35 20.08 -13.75
CA VAL A 411 -19.06 21.24 -12.88
C VAL A 411 -19.07 20.88 -11.40
N VAL A 412 -20.09 20.16 -10.94
CA VAL A 412 -20.22 19.71 -9.54
C VAL A 412 -19.05 18.81 -9.17
N PHE A 413 -18.67 17.87 -10.06
CA PHE A 413 -17.49 17.04 -9.88
C PHE A 413 -16.24 17.92 -9.77
N ALA A 414 -15.98 18.81 -10.72
CA ALA A 414 -14.79 19.67 -10.72
C ALA A 414 -14.64 20.46 -9.41
N VAL A 415 -15.73 21.07 -8.92
CA VAL A 415 -15.73 21.84 -7.66
C VAL A 415 -15.55 20.91 -6.46
N ALA A 416 -16.34 19.84 -6.35
CA ALA A 416 -16.28 18.93 -5.20
C ALA A 416 -14.91 18.22 -5.11
N SER A 417 -14.33 17.81 -6.23
CA SER A 417 -13.01 17.19 -6.28
C SER A 417 -11.89 18.20 -6.01
N ALA A 418 -12.03 19.47 -6.38
CA ALA A 418 -11.05 20.51 -6.03
C ALA A 418 -11.09 20.85 -4.54
N VAL A 419 -12.28 20.98 -3.96
CA VAL A 419 -12.46 21.13 -2.50
C VAL A 419 -11.92 19.91 -1.77
N GLY A 420 -12.19 18.70 -2.28
CA GLY A 420 -11.64 17.47 -1.71
C GLY A 420 -10.12 17.39 -1.79
N PHE A 421 -9.54 17.87 -2.89
CA PHE A 421 -8.08 17.94 -3.03
C PHE A 421 -7.48 18.92 -2.03
N LEU A 422 -8.10 20.09 -1.86
CA LEU A 422 -7.65 21.08 -0.88
C LEU A 422 -7.69 20.47 0.54
N ALA A 423 -8.76 19.79 0.91
CA ALA A 423 -8.85 19.11 2.21
C ALA A 423 -7.77 18.03 2.38
N PHE A 424 -7.54 17.21 1.34
CA PHE A 424 -6.49 16.19 1.35
C PHE A 424 -5.08 16.79 1.43
N TYR A 425 -4.82 17.87 0.70
CA TYR A 425 -3.56 18.59 0.68
C TYR A 425 -3.26 19.26 2.03
N LEU A 426 -4.27 19.91 2.63
CA LEU A 426 -4.18 20.47 3.97
C LEU A 426 -3.93 19.40 5.04
N PHE A 427 -4.54 18.22 4.89
CA PHE A 427 -4.27 17.08 5.77
C PHE A 427 -2.83 16.56 5.64
N ASN A 428 -2.25 16.58 4.43
CA ASN A 428 -0.82 16.24 4.26
C ASN A 428 0.10 17.30 4.90
N ILE A 429 -0.26 18.59 4.84
CA ILE A 429 0.47 19.62 5.61
C ILE A 429 0.41 19.29 7.10
N PHE A 430 -0.76 18.90 7.62
CA PHE A 430 -0.91 18.49 9.01
C PHE A 430 -0.01 17.31 9.37
N THR A 431 0.05 16.25 8.55
CA THR A 431 0.90 15.09 8.84
C THR A 431 2.38 15.47 8.86
N TYR A 432 2.86 16.26 7.90
CA TYR A 432 4.25 16.72 7.88
C TYR A 432 4.58 17.68 9.05
N ALA A 433 3.65 18.57 9.39
CA ALA A 433 3.92 19.62 10.37
C ALA A 433 3.77 19.16 11.84
N PHE A 434 2.95 18.15 12.12
CA PHE A 434 2.60 17.75 13.49
C PHE A 434 2.82 16.26 13.80
N ILE A 435 2.97 15.39 12.79
CA ILE A 435 3.09 13.93 12.99
C ILE A 435 4.47 13.42 12.63
N PHE A 436 5.04 13.84 11.49
CA PHE A 436 6.33 13.35 11.04
C PHE A 436 7.49 13.94 11.85
N ALA A 437 8.58 13.18 11.94
CA ALA A 437 9.83 13.66 12.51
C ALA A 437 10.34 14.89 11.74
N GLU A 438 10.95 15.85 12.45
CA GLU A 438 11.36 17.14 11.88
C GLU A 438 12.22 17.00 10.63
N VAL A 439 13.20 16.09 10.66
CA VAL A 439 14.11 15.84 9.52
C VAL A 439 13.34 15.37 8.29
N GLU A 440 12.34 14.51 8.46
CA GLU A 440 11.52 14.00 7.35
C GLU A 440 10.55 15.06 6.84
N ALA A 441 10.06 15.92 7.74
CA ALA A 441 9.19 17.04 7.41
C ALA A 441 9.89 18.11 6.57
N TYR A 442 11.11 18.49 6.92
CA TYR A 442 11.85 19.55 6.24
C TYR A 442 12.37 19.18 4.84
N VAL A 443 12.40 17.88 4.51
CA VAL A 443 12.73 17.41 3.16
C VAL A 443 11.51 16.93 2.37
N LEU A 444 10.30 17.04 2.95
CA LEU A 444 9.07 16.45 2.42
C LEU A 444 9.28 15.00 1.96
N LYS A 445 9.86 14.17 2.85
CA LYS A 445 10.19 12.78 2.55
C LYS A 445 8.98 12.07 1.98
N ASP A 446 9.16 11.39 0.85
CA ASP A 446 8.12 10.65 0.13
C ASP A 446 6.88 11.47 -0.30
N TYR A 447 7.02 12.79 -0.50
CA TYR A 447 5.91 13.66 -0.93
C TYR A 447 5.13 13.12 -2.13
N ASN A 448 5.84 12.68 -3.18
CA ASN A 448 5.22 12.12 -4.37
C ASN A 448 4.30 10.93 -4.00
N ARG A 449 4.79 10.03 -3.16
CA ARG A 449 4.07 8.84 -2.72
C ARG A 449 2.79 9.19 -1.97
N TYR A 450 2.84 10.16 -1.03
CA TYR A 450 1.68 10.52 -0.22
C TYR A 450 0.62 11.34 -0.96
N ILE A 451 1.01 12.17 -1.92
CA ILE A 451 0.05 13.01 -2.65
C ILE A 451 -0.59 12.30 -3.87
N THR A 452 0.12 11.33 -4.47
CA THR A 452 -0.28 10.64 -5.70
C THR A 452 -1.65 9.94 -5.65
N PRO A 453 -2.07 9.29 -4.54
CA PRO A 453 -3.35 8.58 -4.50
C PRO A 453 -4.55 9.43 -4.92
N TYR A 454 -4.58 10.70 -4.50
CA TYR A 454 -5.64 11.62 -4.89
C TYR A 454 -5.52 12.04 -6.36
N TRP A 455 -4.32 12.38 -6.83
CA TRP A 455 -4.09 12.80 -8.21
C TRP A 455 -4.48 11.75 -9.24
N LEU A 456 -4.02 10.51 -9.03
CA LEU A 456 -4.32 9.40 -9.93
C LEU A 456 -5.83 9.10 -9.95
N GLY A 457 -6.47 9.02 -8.78
CA GLY A 457 -7.91 8.77 -8.71
C GLY A 457 -8.76 9.91 -9.30
N TRP A 458 -8.34 11.16 -9.12
CA TRP A 458 -8.99 12.33 -9.70
C TRP A 458 -8.88 12.34 -11.23
N LEU A 459 -7.70 12.02 -11.77
CA LEU A 459 -7.49 11.90 -13.21
C LEU A 459 -8.33 10.76 -13.80
N MET A 460 -8.36 9.58 -13.16
CA MET A 460 -9.17 8.44 -13.57
C MET A 460 -10.65 8.83 -13.67
N ALA A 461 -11.23 9.41 -12.62
CA ALA A 461 -12.63 9.83 -12.60
C ALA A 461 -12.93 10.91 -13.67
N SER A 462 -12.00 11.84 -13.90
CA SER A 462 -12.11 12.88 -14.93
C SER A 462 -12.17 12.29 -16.35
N LEU A 463 -11.29 11.33 -16.65
CA LEU A 463 -11.27 10.62 -17.94
C LEU A 463 -12.55 9.82 -18.17
N VAL A 464 -13.11 9.23 -17.12
CA VAL A 464 -14.37 8.51 -17.17
C VAL A 464 -15.56 9.43 -17.46
N LEU A 465 -15.58 10.66 -16.93
CA LEU A 465 -16.57 11.67 -17.29
C LEU A 465 -16.42 12.16 -18.75
N LEU A 466 -15.18 12.30 -19.25
CA LEU A 466 -14.95 12.58 -20.67
C LEU A 466 -15.49 11.45 -21.55
N ALA A 467 -15.23 10.20 -21.16
CA ALA A 467 -15.64 9.02 -21.90
C ALA A 467 -17.15 8.73 -21.87
N ALA A 468 -17.88 9.23 -20.88
CA ALA A 468 -19.35 9.22 -20.86
C ALA A 468 -19.93 9.74 -22.18
N ASN A 469 -19.32 10.81 -22.72
CA ASN A 469 -19.75 11.47 -23.95
C ASN A 469 -19.40 10.67 -25.22
N ALA A 470 -18.55 9.63 -25.11
CA ALA A 470 -18.18 8.76 -26.22
C ALA A 470 -19.15 7.57 -26.42
N GLY A 471 -20.02 7.28 -25.45
CA GLY A 471 -20.96 6.15 -25.47
C GLY A 471 -22.38 6.46 -25.97
N ASP A 472 -22.77 7.74 -26.04
CA ASP A 472 -24.17 8.17 -26.25
C ASP A 472 -24.72 8.06 -27.68
N ALA A 473 -23.97 7.47 -28.61
CA ALA A 473 -24.33 7.44 -30.04
C ALA A 473 -25.65 6.71 -30.37
N GLN A 474 -26.20 5.88 -29.47
CA GLN A 474 -27.49 5.19 -29.66
C GLN A 474 -28.64 5.72 -28.79
N ARG A 475 -28.37 6.45 -27.70
CA ARG A 475 -29.43 7.05 -26.86
C ARG A 475 -30.01 8.33 -27.47
N GLU A 476 -29.28 8.93 -28.42
CA GLU A 476 -29.63 10.19 -29.08
C GLU A 476 -29.48 10.10 -30.60
N ALA A 477 -30.15 9.11 -31.22
CA ALA A 477 -30.11 8.90 -32.68
C ALA A 477 -30.80 10.01 -33.50
N ALA A 478 -31.32 11.08 -32.87
CA ALA A 478 -32.12 12.10 -33.55
C ALA A 478 -31.34 13.33 -34.07
N LEU A 479 -30.09 13.56 -33.65
CA LEU A 479 -29.38 14.82 -33.94
C LEU A 479 -27.94 14.61 -34.46
N ALA A 480 -27.64 15.12 -35.66
CA ALA A 480 -26.31 15.05 -36.27
C ALA A 480 -25.19 15.67 -35.38
N ARG A 481 -25.52 16.71 -34.59
CA ARG A 481 -24.58 17.34 -33.64
C ARG A 481 -24.07 16.37 -32.56
N THR A 482 -24.89 15.43 -32.11
CA THR A 482 -24.50 14.46 -31.06
C THR A 482 -23.52 13.41 -31.61
N ARG A 483 -23.71 12.99 -32.86
CA ARG A 483 -22.80 12.05 -33.53
C ARG A 483 -21.39 12.63 -33.66
N THR A 484 -21.27 13.92 -34.00
CA THR A 484 -19.98 14.61 -34.09
C THR A 484 -19.27 14.69 -32.73
N ARG A 485 -19.99 15.06 -31.66
CA ARG A 485 -19.43 15.11 -30.29
C ARG A 485 -18.87 13.76 -29.83
N SER A 486 -19.59 12.66 -30.08
CA SER A 486 -19.12 11.31 -29.73
C SER A 486 -17.87 10.86 -30.51
N LYS A 487 -17.68 11.34 -31.75
CA LYS A 487 -16.46 11.10 -32.53
C LYS A 487 -15.29 11.90 -31.95
N VAL A 488 -15.51 13.18 -31.65
CA VAL A 488 -14.50 14.05 -31.04
C VAL A 488 -14.04 13.50 -29.69
N ALA A 489 -14.99 13.09 -28.83
CA ALA A 489 -14.67 12.46 -27.54
C ALA A 489 -13.77 11.22 -27.71
N ARG A 490 -14.05 10.36 -28.70
CA ARG A 490 -13.20 9.19 -28.99
C ARG A 490 -11.81 9.57 -29.47
N VAL A 491 -11.69 10.56 -30.36
CA VAL A 491 -10.39 11.04 -30.84
C VAL A 491 -9.58 11.61 -29.70
N LEU A 492 -10.19 12.39 -28.80
CA LEU A 492 -9.51 12.93 -27.62
C LEU A 492 -9.06 11.83 -26.65
N LEU A 493 -9.88 10.79 -26.43
CA LEU A 493 -9.48 9.66 -25.60
C LEU A 493 -8.31 8.88 -26.20
N VAL A 494 -8.34 8.63 -27.51
CA VAL A 494 -7.24 7.94 -28.21
C VAL A 494 -5.98 8.81 -28.20
N GLY A 495 -6.11 10.11 -28.45
CA GLY A 495 -5.01 11.06 -28.38
C GLY A 495 -4.39 11.12 -26.99
N PHE A 496 -5.22 11.19 -25.94
CA PHE A 496 -4.75 11.12 -24.56
C PHE A 496 -4.03 9.80 -24.27
N ALA A 497 -4.62 8.67 -24.65
CA ALA A 497 -3.99 7.35 -24.50
C ALA A 497 -2.63 7.25 -25.21
N ALA A 498 -2.54 7.80 -26.43
CA ALA A 498 -1.30 7.88 -27.19
C ALA A 498 -0.26 8.77 -26.49
N CYS A 499 -0.66 9.90 -25.90
CA CYS A 499 0.22 10.75 -25.10
C CYS A 499 0.73 10.01 -23.86
N VAL A 500 -0.14 9.29 -23.13
CA VAL A 500 0.27 8.48 -21.97
C VAL A 500 1.30 7.42 -22.39
N LEU A 501 1.02 6.67 -23.45
CA LEU A 501 1.95 5.68 -23.98
C LEU A 501 3.28 6.31 -24.42
N PHE A 502 3.21 7.41 -25.18
CA PHE A 502 4.41 8.12 -25.63
C PHE A 502 5.25 8.61 -24.46
N THR A 503 4.65 9.26 -23.46
CA THR A 503 5.37 9.76 -22.28
C THR A 503 6.01 8.61 -21.49
N THR A 504 5.28 7.53 -21.24
CA THR A 504 5.82 6.38 -20.49
C THR A 504 6.95 5.66 -21.24
N VAL A 505 6.90 5.60 -22.57
CA VAL A 505 7.98 5.06 -23.41
C VAL A 505 9.17 6.03 -23.49
N TYR A 506 8.92 7.31 -23.70
CA TYR A 506 9.96 8.35 -23.83
C TYR A 506 10.81 8.46 -22.55
N HIS A 507 10.18 8.39 -21.39
CA HIS A 507 10.88 8.36 -20.09
C HIS A 507 11.37 6.96 -19.69
N GLY A 508 11.26 5.97 -20.59
CA GLY A 508 11.76 4.61 -20.37
C GLY A 508 10.98 3.78 -19.33
N ARG A 509 9.91 4.28 -18.72
CA ARG A 509 9.13 3.57 -17.68
C ARG A 509 8.45 2.31 -18.21
N PHE A 510 7.86 2.40 -19.38
CA PHE A 510 7.22 1.24 -19.99
C PHE A 510 8.25 0.17 -20.34
N SER A 511 9.34 0.56 -21.00
CA SER A 511 10.40 -0.36 -21.41
C SER A 511 11.12 -0.97 -20.22
N SER A 512 11.41 -0.18 -19.18
CA SER A 512 12.10 -0.66 -17.97
C SER A 512 11.20 -1.55 -17.10
N GLY A 513 9.89 -1.31 -17.08
CA GLY A 513 8.93 -2.20 -16.43
C GLY A 513 8.88 -3.56 -17.12
N VAL A 514 8.76 -3.56 -18.46
CA VAL A 514 8.80 -4.79 -19.27
C VAL A 514 10.13 -5.53 -19.08
N SER A 515 11.27 -4.83 -19.08
CA SER A 515 12.56 -5.47 -18.81
C SER A 515 12.65 -6.01 -17.39
N ASN A 516 12.06 -5.34 -16.39
CA ASN A 516 12.01 -5.85 -15.02
C ASN A 516 11.36 -7.22 -14.96
N PHE A 517 10.17 -7.30 -15.59
CA PHE A 517 9.44 -8.56 -15.66
C PHE A 517 10.27 -9.63 -16.34
N LEU A 518 10.93 -9.33 -17.46
CA LEU A 518 11.59 -10.37 -18.26
C LEU A 518 12.99 -10.80 -17.77
N GLN A 519 13.76 -9.88 -17.18
CA GLN A 519 15.20 -10.09 -16.95
C GLN A 519 15.61 -10.12 -15.47
N LYS A 520 14.69 -9.82 -14.54
CA LYS A 520 14.95 -9.75 -13.09
C LYS A 520 16.25 -8.96 -12.81
N SER A 521 16.19 -7.64 -13.04
CA SER A 521 17.37 -6.76 -13.05
C SER A 521 18.26 -6.99 -11.82
N PRO A 522 19.52 -7.47 -11.98
CA PRO A 522 20.37 -7.84 -10.85
C PRO A 522 20.57 -6.70 -9.85
N SER A 523 20.70 -5.46 -10.34
CA SER A 523 20.93 -4.28 -9.50
C SER A 523 19.76 -3.94 -8.57
N LEU A 524 18.55 -4.43 -8.84
CA LEU A 524 17.39 -4.20 -7.97
C LEU A 524 17.36 -5.18 -6.79
N TYR A 525 17.94 -6.37 -6.97
CA TYR A 525 17.83 -7.47 -6.01
C TYR A 525 19.12 -7.77 -5.25
N THR A 526 20.26 -7.14 -5.58
CA THR A 526 21.56 -7.42 -4.95
C THR A 526 21.49 -7.41 -3.43
N THR A 527 21.12 -6.28 -2.81
CA THR A 527 21.02 -6.18 -1.34
C THR A 527 20.08 -7.24 -0.75
N ARG A 528 18.99 -7.54 -1.48
CA ARG A 528 18.00 -8.52 -1.05
C ARG A 528 18.54 -9.94 -1.07
N GLN A 529 19.30 -10.28 -2.11
CA GLN A 529 19.98 -11.56 -2.30
C GLN A 529 21.10 -11.74 -1.27
N ASP A 530 21.84 -10.67 -0.97
CA ASP A 530 22.88 -10.69 0.06
C ASP A 530 22.29 -11.01 1.44
N VAL A 531 21.15 -10.40 1.80
CA VAL A 531 20.44 -10.73 3.06
C VAL A 531 19.90 -12.17 3.05
N GLN A 532 19.38 -12.67 1.93
CA GLN A 532 18.96 -14.08 1.80
C GLN A 532 20.12 -15.04 1.98
N GLN A 533 21.27 -14.71 1.43
CA GLN A 533 22.49 -15.49 1.56
C GLN A 533 22.95 -15.52 3.01
N LEU A 534 23.00 -14.36 3.69
CA LEU A 534 23.33 -14.27 5.13
C LEU A 534 22.44 -15.17 5.99
N VAL A 535 21.12 -15.16 5.75
CA VAL A 535 20.18 -16.04 6.50
C VAL A 535 20.39 -17.51 6.15
N THR A 536 20.73 -17.83 4.90
CA THR A 536 21.03 -19.21 4.47
C THR A 536 22.30 -19.73 5.14
N GLU A 537 23.34 -18.91 5.23
CA GLU A 537 24.59 -19.22 5.93
C GLU A 537 24.33 -19.43 7.42
N ALA A 538 23.60 -18.52 8.08
CA ALA A 538 23.28 -18.66 9.48
C ALA A 538 22.46 -19.93 9.80
N LYS A 539 21.55 -20.33 8.90
CA LYS A 539 20.83 -21.62 8.97
C LYS A 539 21.77 -22.81 8.82
N ALA A 540 22.75 -22.74 7.91
CA ALA A 540 23.77 -23.77 7.76
C ALA A 540 24.67 -23.88 9.00
N GLU A 541 24.90 -22.76 9.70
CA GLU A 541 25.65 -22.67 10.96
C GLU A 541 24.82 -23.05 12.21
N GLY A 542 23.60 -23.56 12.04
CA GLY A 542 22.83 -24.17 13.13
C GLY A 542 21.66 -23.35 13.68
N MET A 543 21.35 -22.18 13.11
CA MET A 543 20.21 -21.35 13.51
C MET A 543 18.89 -22.13 13.52
N GLN A 544 18.16 -22.01 14.62
CA GLN A 544 16.85 -22.60 14.85
C GLN A 544 15.76 -21.52 14.96
N PRO A 545 14.51 -21.83 14.59
CA PRO A 545 13.39 -20.88 14.74
C PRO A 545 13.12 -20.42 16.19
N GLY A 546 13.54 -21.21 17.19
CA GLY A 546 13.39 -20.87 18.61
C GLY A 546 14.41 -19.86 19.13
N ASP A 547 15.43 -19.53 18.33
CA ASP A 547 16.51 -18.66 18.77
C ASP A 547 16.03 -17.20 18.87
N THR A 548 16.53 -16.50 19.88
CA THR A 548 16.48 -15.03 19.94
C THR A 548 17.84 -14.49 19.53
N VAL A 549 17.88 -13.79 18.40
CA VAL A 549 19.09 -13.42 17.68
C VAL A 549 19.29 -11.92 17.74
N TYR A 550 20.45 -11.47 18.18
CA TYR A 550 20.85 -10.07 18.12
C TYR A 550 21.73 -9.82 16.89
N LEU A 551 21.38 -8.81 16.08
CA LEU A 551 22.12 -8.44 14.87
C LEU A 551 23.21 -7.42 15.20
N ILE A 552 24.44 -7.69 14.76
CA ILE A 552 25.53 -6.71 14.71
C ILE A 552 25.77 -6.33 13.24
N ASN A 553 25.48 -5.08 12.91
CA ASN A 553 25.69 -4.51 11.58
C ASN A 553 26.07 -3.02 11.69
N GLN A 554 27.31 -2.70 11.31
CA GLN A 554 27.85 -1.34 11.32
C GLN A 554 27.68 -0.60 9.98
N ASP A 555 27.31 -1.29 8.90
CA ASP A 555 27.17 -0.76 7.53
C ASP A 555 25.70 -0.76 7.05
N ASP A 556 24.79 -0.16 7.83
CA ASP A 556 23.38 -0.09 7.43
C ASP A 556 22.68 1.22 7.83
N ASP A 557 21.67 1.58 7.06
CA ASP A 557 20.74 2.70 7.33
C ASP A 557 19.46 2.23 8.05
N GLY A 558 19.47 0.98 8.53
CA GLY A 558 18.38 0.27 9.16
C GLY A 558 17.57 -0.61 8.20
N THR A 559 17.79 -0.52 6.89
CA THR A 559 17.04 -1.31 5.90
C THR A 559 17.30 -2.80 6.00
N ARG A 560 18.55 -3.22 6.20
CA ARG A 560 18.91 -4.64 6.32
C ARG A 560 18.33 -5.26 7.58
N PHE A 561 18.19 -4.52 8.67
CA PHE A 561 17.50 -5.00 9.88
C PHE A 561 16.05 -5.45 9.58
N TYR A 562 15.27 -4.64 8.86
CA TYR A 562 13.89 -5.03 8.49
C TYR A 562 13.86 -6.18 7.49
N MET A 563 14.79 -6.22 6.53
CA MET A 563 14.92 -7.34 5.60
C MET A 563 15.26 -8.65 6.33
N LEU A 564 16.17 -8.59 7.31
CA LEU A 564 16.54 -9.72 8.15
C LEU A 564 15.37 -10.16 9.03
N GLY A 565 14.69 -9.23 9.69
CA GLY A 565 13.49 -9.53 10.46
C GLY A 565 12.42 -10.22 9.61
N TYR A 566 12.28 -9.80 8.35
CA TYR A 566 11.40 -10.44 7.38
C TYR A 566 11.87 -11.85 6.98
N GLU A 567 13.17 -12.09 6.80
CA GLU A 567 13.69 -13.39 6.34
C GLU A 567 13.91 -14.44 7.43
N LEU A 568 14.27 -14.00 8.63
CA LEU A 568 14.56 -14.87 9.75
C LEU A 568 13.28 -15.57 10.22
N ASP A 569 13.40 -16.88 10.46
CA ASP A 569 12.41 -17.65 11.20
C ASP A 569 12.62 -17.52 12.72
N ALA A 570 13.85 -17.21 13.13
CA ALA A 570 14.23 -16.88 14.50
C ALA A 570 13.70 -15.51 14.93
N ARG A 571 13.55 -15.31 16.24
CA ARG A 571 13.15 -14.02 16.80
C ARG A 571 14.32 -13.05 16.69
N LEU A 572 14.14 -11.97 15.95
CA LEU A 572 15.11 -10.89 15.90
C LEU A 572 14.92 -10.02 17.13
N ALA A 573 15.98 -9.90 17.93
CA ALA A 573 16.00 -9.02 19.08
C ALA A 573 15.93 -7.55 18.63
N PRO A 574 15.36 -6.67 19.46
CA PRO A 574 15.40 -5.25 19.18
C PRO A 574 16.83 -4.74 19.05
N VAL A 575 16.97 -3.57 18.45
CA VAL A 575 18.26 -2.91 18.26
C VAL A 575 18.79 -2.42 19.61
N PHE A 576 20.09 -2.60 19.87
CA PHE A 576 20.77 -1.93 20.97
C PHE A 576 20.83 -0.43 20.68
N GLY A 577 20.14 0.36 21.50
CA GLY A 577 20.10 1.80 21.41
C GLY A 577 19.84 2.36 22.78
N ARG A 578 20.87 2.34 23.63
CA ARG A 578 20.76 2.94 24.96
C ARG A 578 20.65 4.46 24.83
N ALA A 579 19.48 4.99 25.12
CA ALA A 579 19.38 6.16 25.97
C ALA A 579 19.42 5.63 27.41
N TRP A 580 20.59 5.53 28.03
CA TRP A 580 20.73 5.28 29.46
C TRP A 580 21.54 6.41 30.06
N GLY A 581 21.05 6.98 31.15
CA GLY A 581 21.75 8.02 31.86
C GLY A 581 22.95 7.43 32.59
N ARG A 582 23.93 8.27 32.93
CA ARG A 582 25.10 7.90 33.74
C ARG A 582 24.74 7.27 35.10
N ASP A 583 23.49 7.35 35.49
CA ASP A 583 22.87 6.86 36.72
C ASP A 583 22.20 5.48 36.59
N GLY A 584 22.32 4.80 35.45
CA GLY A 584 21.81 3.43 35.29
C GLY A 584 20.29 3.35 35.17
N GLN A 585 19.63 4.46 34.85
CA GLN A 585 18.21 4.53 34.51
C GLN A 585 18.05 4.69 32.98
N PRO A 586 17.03 4.06 32.35
CA PRO A 586 16.72 4.31 30.95
C PRO A 586 16.26 5.77 30.75
N LEU A 587 16.90 6.50 29.83
CA LEU A 587 16.55 7.88 29.42
C LEU A 587 15.34 7.93 28.48
N LEU A 588 14.90 6.78 27.97
CA LEU A 588 13.77 6.62 27.04
C LEU A 588 12.93 5.42 27.50
N ASN A 589 11.61 5.55 27.47
CA ASN A 589 10.69 4.45 27.83
C ASN A 589 10.62 3.38 26.72
N GLU A 590 10.00 2.23 26.97
CA GLU A 590 9.89 1.12 25.99
C GLU A 590 9.39 1.59 24.61
N ASP A 591 8.50 2.58 24.56
CA ASP A 591 7.96 3.15 23.32
C ASP A 591 8.98 3.96 22.52
N ASP A 592 9.95 4.58 23.18
CA ASP A 592 11.03 5.33 22.53
C ASP A 592 12.12 4.39 21.97
N SER A 593 12.27 3.19 22.53
CA SER A 593 13.12 2.13 21.96
C SER A 593 12.61 1.65 20.59
N GLN A 594 11.28 1.66 20.38
CA GLN A 594 10.66 1.36 19.08
C GLN A 594 10.98 2.43 18.01
N LYS A 595 11.31 3.66 18.42
CA LYS A 595 11.59 4.79 17.49
C LYS A 595 13.01 4.77 16.93
N ILE A 596 13.97 4.20 17.66
CA ILE A 596 15.38 4.09 17.24
C ILE A 596 15.61 2.89 16.30
N GLN A 597 14.73 1.88 16.37
CA GLN A 597 14.76 0.66 15.53
C GLN A 597 14.65 0.91 14.02
N GLY A 598 14.34 2.13 13.58
CA GLY A 598 14.18 2.48 12.17
C GLY A 598 15.46 2.78 11.40
N LYS A 599 16.47 3.41 12.03
CA LYS A 599 17.58 4.08 11.30
C LYS A 599 18.98 3.87 11.88
N ALA A 600 19.10 3.28 13.07
CA ALA A 600 20.37 2.92 13.71
C ALA A 600 20.44 1.42 14.05
N ALA A 601 19.68 0.61 13.32
CA ALA A 601 19.46 -0.79 13.64
C ALA A 601 20.71 -1.65 13.39
N GLY A 602 21.31 -2.16 14.46
CA GLY A 602 22.51 -3.02 14.42
C GLY A 602 23.83 -2.30 14.71
N LYS A 603 23.84 -0.96 14.79
CA LYS A 603 25.05 -0.18 15.06
C LYS A 603 25.34 -0.10 16.56
N LEU A 604 26.46 -0.68 16.98
CA LEU A 604 27.01 -0.48 18.34
C LEU A 604 27.78 0.84 18.46
N VAL A 605 28.00 1.54 17.33
CA VAL A 605 28.50 2.92 17.24
C VAL A 605 27.59 3.71 16.27
N PRO A 606 26.55 4.41 16.74
CA PRO A 606 25.75 5.23 15.87
C PRO A 606 26.49 6.55 15.57
N THR A 607 27.20 6.61 14.44
CA THR A 607 27.40 7.89 13.74
C THR A 607 26.07 8.25 13.07
N LEU A 608 25.21 8.94 13.81
CA LEU A 608 23.95 9.46 13.28
C LEU A 608 24.23 10.66 12.36
N GLU A 609 24.47 10.41 11.07
CA GLU A 609 24.34 11.46 10.07
C GLU A 609 22.89 11.98 10.06
N GLY A 610 22.70 13.21 10.55
CA GLY A 610 21.41 13.91 10.55
C GLY A 610 20.80 14.23 11.92
N TYR A 611 21.35 13.72 13.02
CA TYR A 611 21.03 14.20 14.37
C TYR A 611 22.18 15.06 14.90
N SER A 612 22.28 16.30 14.40
CA SER A 612 23.26 17.30 14.86
C SER A 612 23.03 17.80 16.31
N ALA A 613 22.22 17.10 17.11
CA ALA A 613 21.83 17.51 18.47
C ALA A 613 22.35 16.57 19.58
N LEU A 614 22.93 15.42 19.24
CA LEU A 614 23.62 14.57 20.21
C LEU A 614 25.12 14.88 20.12
N GLU A 615 25.59 15.81 20.95
CA GLU A 615 27.01 16.21 21.06
C GLU A 615 27.95 15.08 21.51
N ASN A 616 27.45 13.87 21.78
CA ASN A 616 28.27 12.71 22.15
C ASN A 616 27.77 11.44 21.42
N PRO A 617 28.55 10.83 20.50
CA PRO A 617 28.25 9.48 20.02
C PRO A 617 28.32 8.51 21.20
N VAL A 618 27.22 7.82 21.49
CA VAL A 618 27.16 6.79 22.52
C VAL A 618 27.81 5.53 21.95
N VAL A 619 29.02 5.22 22.41
CA VAL A 619 29.75 4.01 22.03
C VAL A 619 29.37 2.90 23.01
N CYS A 620 28.72 1.85 22.53
CA CYS A 620 28.34 0.70 23.36
C CYS A 620 29.58 -0.03 23.88
N THR A 621 29.69 -0.27 25.19
CA THR A 621 30.78 -1.09 25.74
C THR A 621 30.42 -2.59 25.77
N PRO A 622 31.42 -3.50 25.86
CA PRO A 622 31.19 -4.93 26.10
C PRO A 622 30.21 -5.23 27.25
N ASP A 623 30.37 -4.56 28.40
CA ASP A 623 29.54 -4.77 29.58
C ASP A 623 28.09 -4.31 29.34
N GLU A 624 27.91 -3.21 28.61
CA GLU A 624 26.57 -2.71 28.27
C GLU A 624 25.86 -3.65 27.30
N LEU A 625 26.58 -4.17 26.30
CA LEU A 625 26.04 -5.17 25.38
C LEU A 625 25.67 -6.45 26.14
N ALA A 626 26.53 -6.95 27.03
CA ALA A 626 26.24 -8.12 27.85
C ALA A 626 24.98 -7.90 28.71
N ALA A 627 24.88 -6.76 29.40
CA ALA A 627 23.69 -6.43 30.18
C ALA A 627 22.40 -6.44 29.32
N TYR A 628 22.47 -5.87 28.12
CA TYR A 628 21.36 -5.85 27.18
C TYR A 628 20.98 -7.23 26.64
N LEU A 629 21.96 -8.03 26.21
CA LEU A 629 21.74 -9.37 25.69
C LEU A 629 21.07 -10.25 26.75
N ARG A 630 21.45 -10.09 28.02
CA ARG A 630 20.81 -10.78 29.14
C ARG A 630 19.37 -10.32 29.37
N ASP A 631 19.15 -9.01 29.43
CA ASP A 631 17.84 -8.41 29.67
C ASP A 631 16.82 -8.80 28.59
N THR A 632 17.26 -8.79 27.33
CA THR A 632 16.44 -9.16 26.17
C THR A 632 16.30 -10.66 25.96
N GLY A 633 17.02 -11.48 26.75
CA GLY A 633 17.03 -12.94 26.61
C GLY A 633 17.62 -13.41 25.27
N CYS A 634 18.56 -12.67 24.70
CA CYS A 634 19.25 -13.07 23.49
C CYS A 634 20.02 -14.36 23.71
N THR A 635 19.88 -15.27 22.76
CA THR A 635 20.54 -16.59 22.76
C THR A 635 21.72 -16.65 21.80
N HIS A 636 21.68 -15.84 20.74
CA HIS A 636 22.64 -15.89 19.65
C HIS A 636 22.94 -14.50 19.09
N LEU A 637 24.10 -14.37 18.45
CA LEU A 637 24.49 -13.23 17.64
C LEU A 637 24.48 -13.60 16.15
N LEU A 638 24.06 -12.66 15.31
CA LEU A 638 24.26 -12.71 13.87
C LEU A 638 25.12 -11.53 13.44
N LEU A 639 26.23 -11.81 12.77
CA LEU A 639 27.18 -10.82 12.28
C LEU A 639 26.94 -10.59 10.78
N ASP A 640 26.85 -9.32 10.38
CA ASP A 640 26.64 -8.93 8.98
C ASP A 640 27.80 -8.08 8.45
N ALA A 641 27.99 -6.87 9.00
CA ALA A 641 29.10 -5.97 8.65
C ALA A 641 29.77 -5.41 9.91
N LEU A 642 31.09 -5.60 10.03
CA LEU A 642 31.88 -5.26 11.21
C LEU A 642 32.96 -4.23 10.86
N ASP A 643 33.10 -3.19 11.69
CA ASP A 643 34.20 -2.22 11.61
C ASP A 643 35.36 -2.61 12.53
N ALA A 644 36.45 -1.83 12.46
CA ALA A 644 37.61 -1.99 13.35
C ALA A 644 37.24 -1.90 14.83
N TYR A 645 36.26 -1.08 15.19
CA TYR A 645 35.84 -0.90 16.58
C TYR A 645 35.26 -2.19 17.16
N ILE A 646 34.42 -2.91 16.41
CA ILE A 646 33.88 -4.21 16.84
C ILE A 646 35.01 -5.23 17.02
N LEU A 647 35.93 -5.30 16.06
CA LEU A 647 37.05 -6.23 16.12
C LEU A 647 37.95 -5.98 17.33
N GLU A 648 38.24 -4.71 17.65
CA GLU A 648 39.11 -4.35 18.77
C GLU A 648 38.41 -4.49 20.13
N SER A 649 37.16 -4.04 20.25
CA SER A 649 36.47 -3.93 21.54
C SER A 649 35.69 -5.19 21.92
N PHE A 650 35.16 -5.93 20.94
CA PHE A 650 34.33 -7.11 21.16
C PHE A 650 34.99 -8.40 20.69
N GLY A 651 36.00 -8.32 19.81
CA GLY A 651 36.79 -9.48 19.34
C GLY A 651 37.24 -10.43 20.46
N PRO A 652 37.74 -9.95 21.62
CA PRO A 652 38.14 -10.81 22.74
C PRO A 652 37.00 -11.66 23.35
N LEU A 653 35.74 -11.32 23.10
CA LEU A 653 34.59 -12.10 23.56
C LEU A 653 34.30 -13.32 22.67
N PHE A 654 34.87 -13.38 21.46
CA PHE A 654 34.68 -14.47 20.50
C PHE A 654 35.72 -15.57 20.71
N THR A 655 35.29 -16.82 20.91
CA THR A 655 36.19 -17.93 21.27
C THR A 655 37.13 -18.38 20.15
N ASP A 656 36.77 -18.10 18.90
CA ASP A 656 37.61 -18.34 17.71
C ASP A 656 38.52 -17.15 17.37
N GLY A 657 38.47 -16.08 18.17
CA GLY A 657 39.18 -14.84 17.89
C GLY A 657 38.61 -14.05 16.72
N LEU A 658 37.42 -14.42 16.22
CA LEU A 658 36.70 -13.80 15.10
C LEU A 658 37.56 -13.78 13.82
N GLU A 659 37.61 -14.90 13.06
CA GLU A 659 38.40 -14.97 11.81
C GLU A 659 38.00 -13.87 10.81
N THR A 660 38.98 -13.15 10.25
CA THR A 660 38.74 -11.87 9.55
C THR A 660 39.11 -11.89 8.06
N GLY A 661 38.26 -11.25 7.25
CA GLY A 661 38.52 -10.91 5.85
C GLY A 661 37.91 -9.56 5.50
N TRP A 662 38.75 -8.56 5.25
CA TRP A 662 38.32 -7.21 4.91
C TRP A 662 37.86 -7.10 3.46
N THR A 663 36.71 -6.47 3.22
CA THR A 663 36.29 -6.04 1.89
C THR A 663 37.10 -4.82 1.45
N PRO A 664 37.16 -4.55 0.13
CA PRO A 664 37.72 -3.30 -0.39
C PRO A 664 37.11 -2.03 0.22
N ASP A 665 35.86 -2.13 0.69
CA ASP A 665 35.10 -1.03 1.30
C ASP A 665 35.36 -0.88 2.81
N GLY A 666 36.26 -1.68 3.38
CA GLY A 666 36.70 -1.55 4.77
C GLY A 666 35.78 -2.22 5.79
N TRP A 667 34.99 -3.21 5.39
CA TRP A 667 34.13 -4.00 6.29
C TRP A 667 34.61 -5.44 6.39
N ASN A 668 34.58 -6.02 7.58
CA ASN A 668 34.91 -7.43 7.77
C ASN A 668 33.65 -8.30 7.69
N VAL A 669 33.60 -9.23 6.72
CA VAL A 669 32.40 -10.02 6.39
C VAL A 669 32.71 -11.50 6.06
N GLY A 670 33.88 -12.03 6.39
CA GLY A 670 34.24 -13.43 6.13
C GLY A 670 34.18 -14.33 7.37
N GLY A 671 33.93 -15.63 7.20
CA GLY A 671 34.01 -16.64 8.27
C GLY A 671 32.66 -17.02 8.88
N GLN A 672 32.70 -17.51 10.13
CA GLN A 672 31.52 -17.84 10.95
C GLN A 672 30.71 -16.57 11.24
N ARG A 673 29.39 -16.58 11.00
CA ARG A 673 28.52 -15.40 11.18
C ARG A 673 27.51 -15.54 12.30
N TYR A 674 27.29 -16.75 12.79
CA TYR A 674 26.26 -17.09 13.76
C TYR A 674 26.88 -17.69 15.02
N TYR A 675 26.68 -17.04 16.17
CA TYR A 675 27.34 -17.40 17.42
C TYR A 675 26.31 -17.62 18.52
N ARG A 676 26.50 -18.64 19.34
CA ARG A 676 25.76 -18.86 20.58
C ARG A 676 26.37 -18.01 21.69
N ILE A 677 25.50 -17.42 22.50
CA ILE A 677 25.90 -16.67 23.70
C ILE A 677 25.99 -17.65 24.87
N GLU A 678 27.17 -17.77 25.47
CA GLU A 678 27.40 -18.53 26.69
C GLU A 678 27.69 -17.59 27.86
N TRP A 679 27.10 -17.88 29.01
CA TRP A 679 27.16 -17.02 30.20
C TRP A 679 28.01 -17.66 31.29
N GLN A 680 28.95 -16.90 31.86
CA GLN A 680 29.71 -17.26 33.06
C GLN A 680 29.55 -16.15 34.10
N GLY A 681 28.57 -16.31 35.00
CA GLY A 681 28.23 -15.25 35.95
C GLY A 681 27.68 -14.03 35.21
N ASP A 682 28.34 -12.88 35.36
CA ASP A 682 27.96 -11.64 34.70
C ASP A 682 28.55 -11.47 33.29
N ASP A 683 29.56 -12.28 32.92
CA ASP A 683 30.26 -12.18 31.65
C ASP A 683 29.62 -13.09 30.58
N CYS A 684 29.69 -12.67 29.31
CA CYS A 684 29.33 -13.49 28.17
C CYS A 684 30.52 -13.76 27.24
N THR A 685 30.52 -14.94 26.64
CA THR A 685 31.41 -15.31 25.53
C THR A 685 30.58 -15.75 24.33
N PHE A 686 31.06 -15.47 23.13
CA PHE A 686 30.42 -15.83 21.87
C PHE A 686 31.13 -17.03 21.25
N VAL A 687 30.41 -18.13 21.11
CA VAL A 687 30.92 -19.40 20.61
C VAL A 687 30.30 -19.69 19.25
N PRO A 688 31.05 -20.11 18.21
CA PRO A 688 30.48 -20.56 16.95
C PRO A 688 29.32 -21.54 17.17
N ALA A 689 28.16 -21.26 16.57
CA ALA A 689 26.95 -22.04 16.81
C ALA A 689 27.04 -23.48 16.25
N ALA A 690 27.86 -23.68 15.21
CA ALA A 690 28.27 -24.99 14.71
C ALA A 690 29.76 -25.22 15.00
N ALA A 691 30.12 -26.44 15.42
CA ALA A 691 31.52 -26.80 15.67
C ALA A 691 32.31 -26.87 14.36
N PRO A 692 33.56 -26.37 14.29
CA PRO A 692 34.46 -26.75 13.20
C PRO A 692 34.61 -28.27 13.22
N GLU A 693 34.27 -28.94 12.12
CA GLU A 693 34.40 -30.39 11.98
C GLU A 693 35.87 -30.81 12.17
N GLY A 694 36.20 -31.20 13.39
CA GLY A 694 37.43 -31.88 13.78
C GLY A 694 37.10 -33.24 14.39
N GLY A 695 36.52 -34.14 13.62
CA GLY A 695 36.20 -35.50 14.08
C GLY A 695 35.99 -36.44 12.91
N ALA A 696 36.98 -37.29 12.63
CA ALA A 696 36.96 -38.27 11.56
C ALA A 696 35.74 -39.21 11.60
N ALA A 697 35.28 -39.60 10.42
CA ALA A 697 34.24 -40.60 10.17
C ALA A 697 34.49 -41.93 10.92
N PRO A 698 33.41 -42.69 11.18
CA PRO A 698 33.26 -43.94 10.44
C PRO A 698 32.03 -43.98 9.53
#